data_AF-A0A192A8E6-F1
#
_entry.id   AF-A0A192A8E6-F1
#
_cell.length_a   1.000
_cell.length_b   1.000
_cell.length_c   1.000
_cell.angle_alpha   90.00
_cell.angle_beta   90.00
_cell.angle_gamma   90.00
#
_symmetry.space_group_name_H-M   'P 1'
#
loop_
_entity.id
_entity.type
_entity.pdbx_description
1 polymer ?
#
loop_
_entity_poly.entity_id
_entity_poly.type
_entity_poly.pdbx_seq_one_letter_code
_entity_poly.pdbx_strand_id
1 'polypeptide(L)'
;MDFILDHVWQIVGAVAILGILAAYRQVLWLVGVIIVPDDSVGVVTKKFVLLGSHRSLPDGRILALNGEAGYQADTLAPGLHLALWPWQYAVELVKFVEVPVGSIGVVEACDGQPLPSGRILAKRVDCDMYQDARMFLQNGGQRGPQLDVIPPGTYRINPLLFKITLAQMTSVPQGKIGVVEAHDGSPLQAGRVIAKQVSCDSYQDGAAFLENGGERGAQSGIITAGSYRVNPILFSIEVTSVVDIPDNKVGIVTTREGQPLQRAEIAGPEVPDHNMFQNPEAFIRNGGCKGMQEQVLLPGRYFINPRFATVETVDMTEVPIAHVGVVISYVGKDGKDVTGEEFKHANLVSRGEKGVWIEPLDPGKYPINPYTHNIKNVPTANVVLNWANGKSEAHELDANLSTITVRSADGFKFNLDVSQIIHIPRNDAPKVIARFGDMAALVTQVLEPTIGNYFRNSAQDSDIIDFLRERSKRQNEARGAIGAALSEYNVGAVDTLIGDIVPPEQLMKTLTDRKLAEQERVTYETQKGAQAVRQELEQATALANTQANVVDAERQVSISEFNAQAAVKRAEGEAKAKTINAEADAKVVQTVGEAEAKKVEAIGMAEAAVIKQKIDSMQSDNYAVVQVAEALASAGVKLVPDVVANGSGGASGGTLVDILLAGVIRDGLHRGTPTALPVDHTSAGALPAPNGASAS
;
A
#
# COMPACT_ATOMS: atom_id res chain seq x y z
N MET A 1 42.12 0.10 -131.44
CA MET A 1 40.72 0.51 -131.24
C MET A 1 39.82 -0.72 -131.18
N ASP A 2 40.04 -1.70 -132.04
CA ASP A 2 39.14 -2.85 -132.27
C ASP A 2 38.97 -3.78 -131.06
N PHE A 3 40.02 -4.00 -130.27
CA PHE A 3 39.92 -4.79 -129.03
C PHE A 3 38.92 -4.20 -128.02
N ILE A 4 38.77 -2.87 -127.99
CA ILE A 4 37.82 -2.19 -127.11
C ILE A 4 36.39 -2.34 -127.66
N LEU A 5 36.22 -2.33 -128.99
CA LEU A 5 34.91 -2.44 -129.66
C LEU A 5 34.28 -3.83 -129.50
N ASP A 6 35.05 -4.91 -129.70
CA ASP A 6 34.56 -6.29 -129.49
C ASP A 6 34.22 -6.57 -128.02
N HIS A 7 34.93 -5.91 -127.09
CA HIS A 7 34.73 -6.11 -125.65
C HIS A 7 33.80 -5.06 -125.02
N VAL A 8 33.15 -4.15 -125.77
CA VAL A 8 32.24 -3.13 -125.19
C VAL A 8 31.19 -3.78 -124.31
N TRP A 9 30.55 -4.87 -124.74
CA TRP A 9 29.55 -5.57 -123.94
C TRP A 9 30.13 -6.20 -122.65
N GLN A 10 31.38 -6.67 -122.69
CA GLN A 10 32.06 -7.22 -121.51
C GLN A 10 32.54 -6.11 -120.57
N ILE A 11 32.99 -4.98 -121.10
CA ILE A 11 33.43 -3.81 -120.33
C ILE A 11 32.21 -3.11 -119.70
N VAL A 12 31.11 -2.93 -120.45
CA VAL A 12 29.83 -2.44 -119.93
C VAL A 12 29.26 -3.41 -118.88
N GLY A 13 29.35 -4.73 -119.11
CA GLY A 13 29.00 -5.74 -118.12
C GLY A 13 29.85 -5.63 -116.85
N ALA A 14 31.18 -5.53 -116.98
CA ALA A 14 32.10 -5.40 -115.86
C ALA A 14 31.92 -4.08 -115.09
N VAL A 15 31.69 -2.96 -115.78
CA VAL A 15 31.38 -1.65 -115.17
C VAL A 15 30.00 -1.66 -114.50
N ALA A 16 29.01 -2.33 -115.08
CA ALA A 16 27.71 -2.53 -114.43
C ALA A 16 27.82 -3.42 -113.18
N ILE A 17 28.61 -4.50 -113.23
CA ILE A 17 28.87 -5.37 -112.07
C ILE A 17 29.66 -4.61 -110.99
N LEU A 18 30.68 -3.84 -111.35
CA LEU A 18 31.39 -2.94 -110.41
C LEU A 18 30.47 -1.86 -109.85
N GLY A 19 29.57 -1.31 -110.65
CA GLY A 19 28.56 -0.34 -110.22
C GLY A 19 27.56 -0.94 -109.23
N ILE A 20 27.08 -2.17 -109.48
CA ILE A 20 26.21 -2.94 -108.58
C ILE A 20 26.96 -3.34 -107.29
N LEU A 21 28.24 -3.70 -107.38
CA LEU A 21 29.09 -3.99 -106.22
C LEU A 21 29.42 -2.73 -105.40
N ALA A 22 29.61 -1.57 -106.03
CA ALA A 22 29.82 -0.30 -105.33
C ALA A 22 28.51 0.23 -104.71
N ALA A 23 27.38 0.08 -105.42
CA ALA A 23 26.05 0.44 -104.96
C ALA A 23 25.32 -0.70 -104.24
N TYR A 24 26.02 -1.74 -103.77
CA TYR A 24 25.41 -2.96 -103.23
C TYR A 24 24.47 -2.66 -102.06
N ARG A 25 24.80 -1.65 -101.24
CA ARG A 25 23.98 -1.20 -100.11
C ARG A 25 22.66 -0.57 -100.56
N GLN A 26 22.68 0.19 -101.65
CA GLN A 26 21.50 0.78 -102.29
C GLN A 26 20.67 -0.30 -103.00
N VAL A 27 21.31 -1.30 -103.62
CA VAL A 27 20.63 -2.45 -104.24
C VAL A 27 19.95 -3.31 -103.17
N LEU A 28 20.62 -3.64 -102.08
CA LEU A 28 20.02 -4.36 -100.93
C LEU A 28 18.85 -3.59 -100.31
N TRP A 29 18.97 -2.27 -100.19
CA TRP A 29 17.88 -1.39 -99.75
C TRP A 29 16.69 -1.44 -100.72
N LEU A 30 16.93 -1.34 -102.03
CA LEU A 30 15.89 -1.37 -103.06
C LEU A 30 15.21 -2.76 -103.17
N VAL A 31 15.95 -3.84 -102.93
CA VAL A 31 15.45 -5.23 -102.82
C VAL A 31 14.62 -5.45 -101.54
N GLY A 32 14.65 -4.53 -100.58
CA GLY A 32 13.85 -4.61 -99.35
C GLY A 32 14.46 -5.53 -98.30
N VAL A 33 15.78 -5.50 -98.16
CA VAL A 33 16.50 -6.21 -97.09
C VAL A 33 16.50 -5.33 -95.83
N ILE A 34 15.91 -5.84 -94.75
CA ILE A 34 15.82 -5.15 -93.46
C ILE A 34 16.38 -6.07 -92.38
N ILE A 35 17.30 -5.56 -91.58
CA ILE A 35 17.89 -6.25 -90.44
C ILE A 35 17.28 -5.64 -89.18
N VAL A 36 16.53 -6.43 -88.43
CA VAL A 36 15.96 -6.04 -87.13
C VAL A 36 16.95 -6.46 -86.04
N PRO A 37 17.49 -5.52 -85.22
CA PRO A 37 18.41 -5.83 -84.13
C PRO A 37 17.78 -6.71 -83.04
N ASP A 38 18.61 -7.41 -82.27
CA ASP A 38 18.17 -8.33 -81.21
C ASP A 38 17.48 -7.65 -80.01
N ASP A 39 17.60 -6.33 -79.85
CA ASP A 39 16.94 -5.52 -78.80
C ASP A 39 15.62 -4.85 -79.25
N SER A 40 15.21 -5.09 -80.50
CA SER A 40 14.20 -4.30 -81.20
C SER A 40 13.18 -5.17 -81.95
N VAL A 41 11.98 -4.65 -82.15
CA VAL A 41 10.92 -5.22 -82.99
C VAL A 41 10.69 -4.32 -84.19
N GLY A 42 10.51 -4.91 -85.37
CA GLY A 42 10.19 -4.16 -86.59
C GLY A 42 8.68 -3.98 -86.74
N VAL A 43 8.19 -2.76 -86.56
CA VAL A 43 6.79 -2.40 -86.75
C VAL A 43 6.57 -2.05 -88.22
N VAL A 44 5.62 -2.71 -88.89
CA VAL A 44 5.44 -2.60 -90.35
C VAL A 44 4.21 -1.76 -90.70
N THR A 45 4.41 -0.74 -91.55
CA THR A 45 3.34 0.06 -92.17
C THR A 45 3.35 -0.16 -93.68
N LYS A 46 2.23 -0.63 -94.23
CA LYS A 46 2.08 -0.89 -95.67
C LYS A 46 1.43 0.32 -96.34
N LYS A 47 2.17 1.04 -97.18
CA LYS A 47 1.74 2.29 -97.82
C LYS A 47 0.59 2.09 -98.82
N PHE A 48 0.63 1.00 -99.60
CA PHE A 48 -0.41 0.67 -100.56
C PHE A 48 -0.42 -0.82 -100.97
N VAL A 49 -1.54 -1.25 -101.55
CA VAL A 49 -1.78 -2.63 -102.03
C VAL A 49 -1.92 -2.65 -103.55
N LEU A 50 -1.06 -3.41 -104.22
CA LEU A 50 -1.05 -3.57 -105.70
C LEU A 50 -2.10 -4.58 -106.19
N LEU A 51 -2.22 -5.73 -105.53
CA LEU A 51 -3.24 -6.76 -105.79
C LEU A 51 -3.84 -7.24 -104.47
N GLY A 52 -5.16 -7.46 -104.44
CA GLY A 52 -5.90 -7.98 -103.29
C GLY A 52 -7.32 -7.43 -103.17
N SER A 53 -8.21 -8.21 -102.54
CA SER A 53 -9.62 -7.87 -102.32
C SER A 53 -9.85 -6.81 -101.23
N HIS A 54 -8.92 -6.72 -100.27
CA HIS A 54 -8.98 -5.84 -99.11
C HIS A 54 -8.01 -4.66 -99.31
N ARG A 55 -8.48 -3.59 -99.95
CA ARG A 55 -7.66 -2.41 -100.31
C ARG A 55 -7.59 -1.33 -99.23
N SER A 56 -8.58 -1.25 -98.37
CA SER A 56 -8.70 -0.28 -97.26
C SER A 56 -9.06 -1.00 -95.97
N LEU A 57 -8.64 -0.44 -94.84
CA LEU A 57 -9.06 -0.89 -93.51
C LEU A 57 -10.60 -0.82 -93.38
N PRO A 58 -11.24 -1.77 -92.65
CA PRO A 58 -12.64 -1.65 -92.26
C PRO A 58 -12.86 -0.41 -91.38
N ASP A 59 -14.01 0.27 -91.54
CA ASP A 59 -14.34 1.48 -90.78
C ASP A 59 -14.22 1.26 -89.26
N GLY A 60 -13.49 2.15 -88.60
CA GLY A 60 -13.26 2.12 -87.16
C GLY A 60 -12.08 1.26 -86.67
N ARG A 61 -11.33 0.60 -87.56
CA ARG A 61 -10.07 -0.09 -87.23
C ARG A 61 -8.84 0.70 -87.65
N ILE A 62 -7.73 0.49 -86.94
CA ILE A 62 -6.44 1.15 -87.12
C ILE A 62 -5.40 0.17 -87.67
N LEU A 63 -5.48 -1.11 -87.30
CA LEU A 63 -4.54 -2.15 -87.73
C LEU A 63 -5.13 -3.13 -88.76
N ALA A 64 -4.30 -3.46 -89.75
CA ALA A 64 -4.56 -4.41 -90.82
C ALA A 64 -4.25 -5.85 -90.37
N LEU A 65 -5.22 -6.75 -90.56
CA LEU A 65 -5.07 -8.19 -90.28
C LEU A 65 -4.73 -9.01 -91.53
N ASN A 66 -5.22 -8.57 -92.70
CA ASN A 66 -5.19 -9.35 -93.94
C ASN A 66 -4.28 -8.72 -95.03
N GLY A 67 -3.27 -7.97 -94.63
CA GLY A 67 -2.34 -7.31 -95.55
C GLY A 67 -2.92 -6.08 -96.25
N GLU A 68 -3.93 -5.45 -95.66
CA GLU A 68 -4.54 -4.17 -96.08
C GLU A 68 -3.52 -3.01 -96.04
N ALA A 69 -3.83 -1.88 -96.68
CA ALA A 69 -3.03 -0.67 -96.57
C ALA A 69 -3.21 -0.03 -95.18
N GLY A 70 -2.10 0.27 -94.50
CA GLY A 70 -2.08 0.77 -93.13
C GLY A 70 -1.05 0.07 -92.23
N TYR A 71 -1.13 0.33 -90.94
CA TYR A 71 -0.34 -0.34 -89.90
C TYR A 71 -0.66 -1.83 -89.85
N GLN A 72 0.34 -2.71 -89.87
CA GLN A 72 0.12 -4.15 -89.79
C GLN A 72 0.05 -4.63 -88.33
N ALA A 73 -0.79 -5.63 -88.07
CA ALA A 73 -0.86 -6.27 -86.76
C ALA A 73 0.44 -7.05 -86.42
N ASP A 74 0.95 -7.82 -87.37
CA ASP A 74 2.16 -8.62 -87.17
C ASP A 74 3.40 -7.73 -87.08
N THR A 75 4.30 -8.06 -86.16
CA THR A 75 5.59 -7.41 -86.01
C THR A 75 6.71 -8.33 -86.48
N LEU A 76 7.82 -7.73 -86.94
CA LEU A 76 9.00 -8.47 -87.36
C LEU A 76 9.87 -8.79 -86.15
N ALA A 77 10.04 -10.08 -85.86
CA ALA A 77 11.02 -10.57 -84.90
C ALA A 77 12.46 -10.20 -85.34
N PRO A 78 13.44 -10.17 -84.42
CA PRO A 78 14.85 -9.96 -84.75
C PRO A 78 15.37 -10.89 -85.85
N GLY A 79 16.28 -10.38 -86.66
CA GLY A 79 16.90 -11.10 -87.77
C GLY A 79 16.76 -10.42 -89.13
N LEU A 80 17.03 -11.21 -90.18
CA LEU A 80 17.07 -10.77 -91.57
C LEU A 80 15.72 -11.00 -92.25
N HIS A 81 15.05 -9.92 -92.65
CA HIS A 81 13.81 -9.96 -93.44
C HIS A 81 14.07 -9.49 -94.88
N LEU A 82 13.44 -10.17 -95.84
CA LEU A 82 13.59 -9.93 -97.27
C LEU A 82 12.25 -9.53 -97.90
N ALA A 83 12.29 -8.90 -99.09
CA ALA A 83 11.13 -8.46 -99.87
C ALA A 83 10.25 -7.37 -99.21
N LEU A 84 10.79 -6.61 -98.25
CA LEU A 84 10.14 -5.44 -97.64
C LEU A 84 10.54 -4.16 -98.38
N TRP A 85 10.07 -4.00 -99.61
CA TRP A 85 10.49 -2.88 -100.47
C TRP A 85 10.16 -1.50 -99.87
N PRO A 86 11.14 -0.56 -99.75
CA PRO A 86 10.93 0.74 -99.09
C PRO A 86 9.86 1.65 -99.73
N TRP A 87 9.52 1.39 -101.00
CA TRP A 87 8.45 2.10 -101.70
C TRP A 87 7.05 1.57 -101.34
N GLN A 88 6.92 0.28 -100.96
CA GLN A 88 5.64 -0.31 -100.53
C GLN A 88 5.47 -0.32 -99.01
N TYR A 89 6.55 -0.59 -98.27
CA TYR A 89 6.56 -0.73 -96.82
C TYR A 89 7.41 0.36 -96.18
N ALA A 90 7.00 0.81 -94.99
CA ALA A 90 7.86 1.48 -94.03
C ALA A 90 7.99 0.57 -92.82
N VAL A 91 9.21 0.38 -92.32
CA VAL A 91 9.48 -0.39 -91.10
C VAL A 91 10.14 0.54 -90.10
N GLU A 92 9.55 0.62 -88.92
CA GLU A 92 10.08 1.38 -87.78
C GLU A 92 10.66 0.38 -86.77
N LEU A 93 11.88 0.62 -86.31
CA LEU A 93 12.53 -0.22 -85.30
C LEU A 93 12.23 0.36 -83.92
N VAL A 94 11.42 -0.35 -83.14
CA VAL A 94 11.06 0.05 -81.77
C VAL A 94 11.68 -0.94 -80.79
N LYS A 95 12.30 -0.44 -79.73
CA LYS A 95 12.91 -1.30 -78.70
C LYS A 95 11.86 -2.13 -77.97
N PHE A 96 12.25 -3.30 -77.49
CA PHE A 96 11.38 -4.12 -76.64
C PHE A 96 10.95 -3.38 -75.38
N VAL A 97 9.77 -3.71 -74.88
CA VAL A 97 9.22 -3.10 -73.67
C VAL A 97 9.80 -3.84 -72.47
N GLU A 98 10.65 -3.16 -71.71
CA GLU A 98 11.22 -3.65 -70.46
C GLU A 98 10.36 -3.20 -69.28
N VAL A 99 9.75 -4.16 -68.57
CA VAL A 99 9.04 -3.93 -67.31
C VAL A 99 10.00 -4.27 -66.16
N PRO A 100 10.52 -3.27 -65.43
CA PRO A 100 11.54 -3.51 -64.40
C PRO A 100 10.96 -4.27 -63.20
N VAL A 101 11.83 -4.99 -62.49
CA VAL A 101 11.46 -5.75 -61.27
C VAL A 101 10.86 -4.79 -60.22
N GLY A 102 9.72 -5.17 -59.65
CA GLY A 102 8.94 -4.34 -58.72
C GLY A 102 7.90 -3.43 -59.40
N SER A 103 7.88 -3.38 -60.73
CA SER A 103 6.80 -2.75 -61.51
C SER A 103 5.96 -3.80 -62.27
N ILE A 104 4.79 -3.38 -62.71
CA ILE A 104 3.87 -4.12 -63.58
C ILE A 104 3.51 -3.27 -64.80
N GLY A 105 3.31 -3.91 -65.96
CA GLY A 105 2.85 -3.23 -67.18
C GLY A 105 1.32 -3.22 -67.24
N VAL A 106 0.71 -2.05 -67.13
CA VAL A 106 -0.72 -1.85 -67.38
C VAL A 106 -0.94 -1.56 -68.85
N VAL A 107 -1.79 -2.33 -69.52
CA VAL A 107 -1.98 -2.30 -70.97
C VAL A 107 -3.25 -1.53 -71.35
N GLU A 108 -3.14 -0.65 -72.33
CA GLU A 108 -4.24 0.05 -72.98
C GLU A 108 -4.22 -0.28 -74.48
N ALA A 109 -5.29 -0.90 -74.99
CA ALA A 109 -5.41 -1.25 -76.41
C ALA A 109 -6.01 -0.09 -77.21
N CYS A 110 -5.31 0.39 -78.23
CA CYS A 110 -5.75 1.50 -79.08
C CYS A 110 -6.80 1.09 -80.13
N ASP A 111 -6.86 -0.20 -80.48
CA ASP A 111 -7.77 -0.76 -81.49
C ASP A 111 -8.43 -2.06 -80.98
N GLY A 112 -9.55 -2.43 -81.58
CA GLY A 112 -10.38 -3.57 -81.17
C GLY A 112 -11.88 -3.22 -81.11
N GLN A 113 -12.69 -4.17 -80.62
CA GLN A 113 -14.12 -3.94 -80.41
C GLN A 113 -14.35 -2.84 -79.34
N PRO A 114 -15.42 -2.04 -79.43
CA PRO A 114 -15.76 -1.09 -78.36
C PRO A 114 -16.07 -1.83 -77.05
N LEU A 115 -15.71 -1.24 -75.90
CA LEU A 115 -16.12 -1.79 -74.60
C LEU A 115 -17.65 -1.90 -74.51
N PRO A 116 -18.18 -2.96 -73.87
CA PRO A 116 -19.61 -3.04 -73.57
C PRO A 116 -20.02 -1.91 -72.61
N SER A 117 -21.21 -1.35 -72.83
CA SER A 117 -21.73 -0.24 -72.02
C SER A 117 -21.78 -0.60 -70.53
N GLY A 118 -21.19 0.25 -69.69
CA GLY A 118 -21.17 0.09 -68.23
C GLY A 118 -19.93 -0.60 -67.64
N ARG A 119 -18.98 -1.08 -68.47
CA ARG A 119 -17.66 -1.54 -68.00
C ARG A 119 -16.56 -0.50 -68.23
N ILE A 120 -15.52 -0.57 -67.41
CA ILE A 120 -14.33 0.28 -67.47
C ILE A 120 -13.16 -0.47 -68.10
N LEU A 121 -13.08 -1.80 -67.89
CA LEU A 121 -12.02 -2.66 -68.42
C LEU A 121 -12.51 -3.58 -69.54
N ALA A 122 -11.62 -3.78 -70.52
CA ALA A 122 -11.77 -4.77 -71.58
C ALA A 122 -11.71 -6.20 -71.02
N LYS A 123 -12.44 -7.13 -71.65
CA LYS A 123 -12.38 -8.56 -71.29
C LYS A 123 -10.98 -9.14 -71.55
N ARG A 124 -10.51 -10.02 -70.65
CA ARG A 124 -9.36 -10.92 -70.89
C ARG A 124 -9.53 -11.71 -72.19
N VAL A 125 -8.45 -11.77 -72.97
CA VAL A 125 -8.35 -12.47 -74.25
C VAL A 125 -6.99 -13.18 -74.31
N ASP A 126 -6.98 -14.45 -74.72
CA ASP A 126 -5.74 -15.20 -74.89
C ASP A 126 -4.96 -14.70 -76.13
N CYS A 127 -3.71 -14.28 -75.91
CA CYS A 127 -2.88 -13.56 -76.90
C CYS A 127 -1.38 -13.48 -76.52
N ASP A 128 -0.85 -14.47 -75.80
CA ASP A 128 0.55 -14.55 -75.33
C ASP A 128 1.08 -13.24 -74.69
N MET A 129 0.38 -12.78 -73.64
CA MET A 129 0.72 -11.55 -72.89
C MET A 129 0.87 -10.30 -73.78
N TYR A 130 -0.05 -10.14 -74.73
CA TYR A 130 -0.12 -9.00 -75.67
C TYR A 130 1.02 -8.91 -76.70
N GLN A 131 1.81 -9.98 -76.86
CA GLN A 131 2.83 -10.05 -77.91
C GLN A 131 2.19 -10.33 -79.28
N ASP A 132 1.17 -11.20 -79.32
CA ASP A 132 0.46 -11.55 -80.56
C ASP A 132 -0.76 -10.66 -80.83
N ALA A 133 -0.49 -9.47 -81.36
CA ALA A 133 -1.49 -8.49 -81.79
C ALA A 133 -2.58 -9.05 -82.73
N ARG A 134 -2.20 -9.94 -83.66
CA ARG A 134 -3.13 -10.65 -84.56
C ARG A 134 -4.10 -11.54 -83.77
N MET A 135 -3.59 -12.31 -82.80
CA MET A 135 -4.37 -13.24 -82.00
C MET A 135 -5.37 -12.50 -81.11
N PHE A 136 -4.93 -11.41 -80.46
CA PHE A 136 -5.79 -10.52 -79.68
C PHE A 136 -7.00 -10.01 -80.49
N LEU A 137 -6.76 -9.47 -81.69
CA LEU A 137 -7.83 -8.91 -82.53
C LEU A 137 -8.73 -9.99 -83.14
N GLN A 138 -8.21 -11.19 -83.43
CA GLN A 138 -9.01 -12.32 -83.92
C GLN A 138 -9.91 -12.92 -82.82
N ASN A 139 -9.40 -13.01 -81.59
CA ASN A 139 -10.13 -13.56 -80.43
C ASN A 139 -11.13 -12.55 -79.80
N GLY A 140 -11.40 -11.43 -80.45
CA GLY A 140 -12.40 -10.44 -80.01
C GLY A 140 -11.90 -9.41 -79.00
N GLY A 141 -10.60 -9.10 -79.03
CA GLY A 141 -9.98 -8.03 -78.23
C GLY A 141 -10.75 -6.71 -78.28
N GLN A 142 -10.89 -6.08 -77.12
CA GLN A 142 -11.61 -4.82 -76.95
C GLN A 142 -10.62 -3.67 -76.76
N ARG A 143 -10.91 -2.52 -77.37
CA ARG A 143 -10.14 -1.29 -77.19
C ARG A 143 -10.29 -0.76 -75.76
N GLY A 144 -9.34 0.06 -75.30
CA GLY A 144 -9.30 0.66 -73.96
C GLY A 144 -8.42 -0.11 -72.97
N PRO A 145 -8.46 0.27 -71.67
CA PRO A 145 -7.64 -0.35 -70.64
C PRO A 145 -7.98 -1.84 -70.45
N GLN A 146 -6.95 -2.67 -70.34
CA GLN A 146 -7.07 -4.12 -70.24
C GLN A 146 -7.11 -4.59 -68.78
N LEU A 147 -7.65 -5.80 -68.61
CA LEU A 147 -7.83 -6.44 -67.32
C LEU A 147 -6.54 -7.08 -66.78
N ASP A 148 -5.83 -7.80 -67.64
CA ASP A 148 -4.58 -8.49 -67.28
C ASP A 148 -3.41 -7.49 -67.21
N VAL A 149 -2.47 -7.75 -66.30
CA VAL A 149 -1.23 -6.96 -66.15
C VAL A 149 -0.01 -7.78 -66.56
N ILE A 150 0.92 -7.13 -67.24
CA ILE A 150 2.17 -7.76 -67.70
C ILE A 150 3.14 -7.86 -66.50
N PRO A 151 3.66 -9.06 -66.17
CA PRO A 151 4.65 -9.23 -65.11
C PRO A 151 6.02 -8.63 -65.49
N PRO A 152 6.94 -8.40 -64.55
CA PRO A 152 8.28 -7.89 -64.86
C PRO A 152 9.04 -8.81 -65.82
N GLY A 153 9.68 -8.23 -66.84
CA GLY A 153 10.28 -8.96 -67.97
C GLY A 153 10.46 -8.09 -69.21
N THR A 154 10.93 -8.69 -70.31
CA THR A 154 11.14 -8.03 -71.60
C THR A 154 10.17 -8.60 -72.64
N TYR A 155 9.35 -7.74 -73.25
CA TYR A 155 8.24 -8.18 -74.11
C TYR A 155 8.30 -7.56 -75.51
N ARG A 156 7.89 -8.37 -76.49
CA ARG A 156 7.84 -8.00 -77.91
C ARG A 156 6.43 -7.52 -78.27
N ILE A 157 6.09 -6.31 -77.86
CA ILE A 157 4.71 -5.80 -77.97
C ILE A 157 4.63 -4.75 -79.07
N ASN A 158 3.56 -4.81 -79.87
CA ASN A 158 3.29 -3.84 -80.94
C ASN A 158 2.82 -2.49 -80.33
N PRO A 159 3.64 -1.43 -80.35
CA PRO A 159 3.32 -0.16 -79.70
C PRO A 159 2.18 0.62 -80.40
N LEU A 160 1.81 0.22 -81.61
CA LEU A 160 0.68 0.82 -82.34
C LEU A 160 -0.67 0.29 -81.87
N LEU A 161 -0.71 -0.95 -81.38
CA LEU A 161 -1.92 -1.56 -80.84
C LEU A 161 -1.99 -1.40 -79.32
N PHE A 162 -0.86 -1.52 -78.62
CA PHE A 162 -0.82 -1.55 -77.17
C PHE A 162 0.08 -0.45 -76.61
N LYS A 163 -0.52 0.45 -75.83
CA LYS A 163 0.19 1.43 -75.03
C LYS A 163 0.36 0.88 -73.62
N ILE A 164 1.60 0.82 -73.14
CA ILE A 164 1.94 0.26 -71.83
C ILE A 164 2.31 1.40 -70.88
N THR A 165 1.67 1.42 -69.72
CA THR A 165 2.01 2.32 -68.62
C THR A 165 2.60 1.50 -67.48
N LEU A 166 3.80 1.87 -67.03
CA LEU A 166 4.44 1.22 -65.88
C LEU A 166 3.77 1.68 -64.58
N ALA A 167 3.25 0.75 -63.81
CA ALA A 167 2.75 0.98 -62.46
C ALA A 167 3.61 0.24 -61.42
N GLN A 168 3.66 0.74 -60.19
CA GLN A 168 4.37 0.06 -59.10
C GLN A 168 3.55 -1.15 -58.60
N MET A 169 4.23 -2.25 -58.27
CA MET A 169 3.60 -3.43 -57.66
C MET A 169 3.11 -3.08 -56.25
N THR A 170 1.89 -3.52 -55.88
CA THR A 170 1.36 -3.24 -54.55
C THR A 170 2.13 -4.04 -53.50
N SER A 171 2.79 -3.36 -52.57
CA SER A 171 3.54 -3.99 -51.49
C SER A 171 2.89 -3.69 -50.13
N VAL A 172 2.35 -4.72 -49.49
CA VAL A 172 1.78 -4.66 -48.13
C VAL A 172 2.88 -5.04 -47.13
N PRO A 173 3.34 -4.11 -46.25
CA PRO A 173 4.36 -4.42 -45.24
C PRO A 173 3.89 -5.46 -44.21
N GLN A 174 4.83 -6.12 -43.55
CA GLN A 174 4.51 -6.98 -42.40
C GLN A 174 3.81 -6.16 -41.28
N GLY A 175 2.83 -6.78 -40.61
CA GLY A 175 2.00 -6.12 -39.60
C GLY A 175 0.92 -5.18 -40.17
N LYS A 176 0.73 -5.16 -41.50
CA LYS A 176 -0.33 -4.41 -42.18
C LYS A 176 -1.19 -5.33 -43.07
N ILE A 177 -2.36 -4.84 -43.44
CA ILE A 177 -3.31 -5.44 -44.38
C ILE A 177 -3.62 -4.46 -45.50
N GLY A 178 -3.85 -4.98 -46.70
CA GLY A 178 -4.45 -4.24 -47.80
C GLY A 178 -5.97 -4.38 -47.77
N VAL A 179 -6.69 -3.28 -47.62
CA VAL A 179 -8.14 -3.19 -47.82
C VAL A 179 -8.39 -2.81 -49.28
N VAL A 180 -9.22 -3.59 -49.97
CA VAL A 180 -9.40 -3.46 -51.42
C VAL A 180 -10.72 -2.76 -51.74
N GLU A 181 -10.71 -1.84 -52.70
CA GLU A 181 -11.90 -1.24 -53.30
C GLU A 181 -11.88 -1.46 -54.82
N ALA A 182 -12.93 -2.09 -55.36
CA ALA A 182 -13.04 -2.42 -56.78
C ALA A 182 -13.83 -1.35 -57.54
N HIS A 183 -13.29 -0.87 -58.67
CA HIS A 183 -13.91 0.16 -59.50
C HIS A 183 -14.85 -0.39 -60.58
N ASP A 184 -14.64 -1.64 -61.02
CA ASP A 184 -15.49 -2.35 -62.00
C ASP A 184 -16.07 -3.63 -61.36
N GLY A 185 -17.17 -4.13 -61.92
CA GLY A 185 -17.92 -5.28 -61.40
C GLY A 185 -19.43 -5.05 -61.34
N SER A 186 -20.16 -6.06 -60.85
CA SER A 186 -21.61 -5.97 -60.65
C SER A 186 -21.97 -4.87 -59.64
N PRO A 187 -23.11 -4.18 -59.77
CA PRO A 187 -23.53 -3.20 -58.78
C PRO A 187 -23.77 -3.88 -57.42
N LEU A 188 -23.22 -3.28 -56.36
CA LEU A 188 -23.43 -3.72 -54.97
C LEU A 188 -24.94 -3.84 -54.66
N GLN A 189 -25.34 -4.93 -54.00
CA GLN A 189 -26.73 -5.18 -53.64
C GLN A 189 -27.27 -4.09 -52.70
N ALA A 190 -28.50 -3.63 -52.96
CA ALA A 190 -29.12 -2.57 -52.18
C ALA A 190 -29.22 -2.93 -50.69
N GLY A 191 -28.65 -2.09 -49.83
CA GLY A 191 -28.62 -2.29 -48.38
C GLY A 191 -27.31 -2.88 -47.84
N ARG A 192 -26.40 -3.35 -48.70
CA ARG A 192 -25.02 -3.70 -48.32
C ARG A 192 -24.10 -2.48 -48.37
N VAL A 193 -23.07 -2.46 -47.53
CA VAL A 193 -21.98 -1.47 -47.57
C VAL A 193 -20.70 -2.10 -48.13
N ILE A 194 -20.58 -3.43 -48.05
CA ILE A 194 -19.39 -4.19 -48.43
C ILE A 194 -19.74 -5.28 -49.45
N ALA A 195 -18.94 -5.35 -50.51
CA ALA A 195 -19.01 -6.35 -51.57
C ALA A 195 -18.61 -7.75 -51.09
N LYS A 196 -19.28 -8.75 -51.63
CA LYS A 196 -18.97 -10.17 -51.39
C LYS A 196 -17.55 -10.52 -51.85
N GLN A 197 -16.77 -11.20 -51.01
CA GLN A 197 -15.49 -11.75 -51.40
C GLN A 197 -15.68 -12.90 -52.40
N VAL A 198 -14.96 -12.83 -53.51
CA VAL A 198 -14.86 -13.87 -54.53
C VAL A 198 -13.46 -14.49 -54.54
N SER A 199 -13.34 -15.75 -54.94
CA SER A 199 -12.06 -16.45 -55.08
C SER A 199 -11.29 -15.95 -56.30
N CYS A 200 -10.24 -15.15 -56.09
CA CYS A 200 -9.52 -14.43 -57.17
C CYS A 200 -8.03 -14.19 -56.86
N ASP A 201 -7.32 -15.22 -56.36
CA ASP A 201 -5.86 -15.19 -56.06
C ASP A 201 -5.32 -13.85 -55.51
N SER A 202 -5.87 -13.44 -54.36
CA SER A 202 -5.52 -12.19 -53.67
C SER A 202 -5.63 -10.93 -54.56
N TYR A 203 -6.66 -10.88 -55.43
CA TYR A 203 -6.96 -9.81 -56.38
C TYR A 203 -5.91 -9.60 -57.49
N GLN A 204 -5.03 -10.58 -57.72
CA GLN A 204 -4.09 -10.57 -58.85
C GLN A 204 -4.76 -10.97 -60.17
N ASP A 205 -5.74 -11.88 -60.15
CA ASP A 205 -6.52 -12.25 -61.34
C ASP A 205 -7.86 -11.48 -61.37
N GLY A 206 -7.85 -10.36 -62.11
CA GLY A 206 -9.04 -9.55 -62.35
C GLY A 206 -10.11 -10.24 -63.20
N ALA A 207 -9.75 -11.22 -64.04
CA ALA A 207 -10.70 -11.99 -64.81
C ALA A 207 -11.47 -12.95 -63.90
N ALA A 208 -10.78 -13.70 -63.06
CA ALA A 208 -11.40 -14.54 -62.04
C ALA A 208 -12.29 -13.72 -61.08
N PHE A 209 -11.92 -12.48 -60.76
CA PHE A 209 -12.79 -11.59 -59.97
C PHE A 209 -14.11 -11.27 -60.69
N LEU A 210 -14.06 -10.81 -61.94
CA LEU A 210 -15.26 -10.42 -62.70
C LEU A 210 -16.10 -11.63 -63.14
N GLU A 211 -15.50 -12.78 -63.43
CA GLU A 211 -16.20 -14.00 -63.85
C GLU A 211 -16.91 -14.70 -62.68
N ASN A 212 -16.34 -14.67 -61.48
CA ASN A 212 -16.98 -15.18 -60.26
C ASN A 212 -18.04 -14.22 -59.66
N GLY A 213 -18.40 -13.14 -60.39
CA GLY A 213 -19.45 -12.22 -59.98
C GLY A 213 -19.02 -11.17 -58.95
N GLY A 214 -17.76 -10.71 -58.99
CA GLY A 214 -17.26 -9.63 -58.15
C GLY A 214 -18.15 -8.36 -58.22
N GLU A 215 -18.45 -7.79 -57.05
CA GLU A 215 -19.26 -6.58 -56.90
C GLU A 215 -18.35 -5.34 -56.77
N ARG A 216 -18.75 -4.21 -57.35
CA ARG A 216 -18.02 -2.94 -57.26
C ARG A 216 -18.10 -2.34 -55.84
N GLY A 217 -17.07 -1.61 -55.43
CA GLY A 217 -16.95 -0.95 -54.14
C GLY A 217 -16.02 -1.68 -53.16
N ALA A 218 -16.16 -1.36 -51.87
CA ALA A 218 -15.32 -1.89 -50.80
C ALA A 218 -15.46 -3.41 -50.67
N GLN A 219 -14.36 -4.15 -50.79
CA GLN A 219 -14.36 -5.60 -50.68
C GLN A 219 -14.31 -6.06 -49.23
N SER A 220 -14.95 -7.19 -48.94
CA SER A 220 -14.85 -7.86 -47.63
C SER A 220 -13.48 -8.53 -47.43
N GLY A 221 -12.95 -9.16 -48.47
CA GLY A 221 -11.64 -9.80 -48.47
C GLY A 221 -10.48 -8.81 -48.30
N ILE A 222 -9.44 -9.25 -47.60
CA ILE A 222 -8.21 -8.49 -47.36
C ILE A 222 -7.02 -9.13 -48.06
N ILE A 223 -6.00 -8.32 -48.30
CA ILE A 223 -4.68 -8.75 -48.79
C ILE A 223 -3.71 -8.78 -47.60
N THR A 224 -3.01 -9.90 -47.41
CA THR A 224 -2.02 -10.08 -46.34
C THR A 224 -0.66 -9.47 -46.72
N ALA A 225 0.31 -9.45 -45.81
CA ALA A 225 1.65 -8.92 -46.09
C ALA A 225 2.35 -9.68 -47.25
N GLY A 226 2.85 -8.93 -48.23
CA GLY A 226 3.41 -9.48 -49.47
C GLY A 226 3.46 -8.46 -50.61
N SER A 227 3.95 -8.87 -51.77
CA SER A 227 3.96 -8.06 -52.99
C SER A 227 3.03 -8.68 -54.03
N TYR A 228 2.07 -7.91 -54.54
CA TYR A 228 0.96 -8.40 -55.38
C TYR A 228 0.88 -7.64 -56.69
N ARG A 229 0.63 -8.37 -57.79
CA ARG A 229 0.49 -7.81 -59.14
C ARG A 229 -0.95 -7.38 -59.40
N VAL A 230 -1.43 -6.40 -58.65
CA VAL A 230 -2.82 -5.93 -58.72
C VAL A 230 -2.95 -4.82 -59.77
N ASN A 231 -3.98 -4.89 -60.62
CA ASN A 231 -4.26 -3.86 -61.62
C ASN A 231 -4.81 -2.59 -60.93
N PRO A 232 -4.08 -1.44 -60.95
CA PRO A 232 -4.48 -0.23 -60.23
C PRO A 232 -5.68 0.49 -60.86
N ILE A 233 -6.10 0.11 -62.08
CA ILE A 233 -7.33 0.63 -62.71
C ILE A 233 -8.55 -0.15 -62.19
N LEU A 234 -8.40 -1.44 -61.88
CA LEU A 234 -9.48 -2.25 -61.33
C LEU A 234 -9.64 -2.06 -59.82
N PHE A 235 -8.52 -2.06 -59.09
CA PHE A 235 -8.52 -2.11 -57.63
C PHE A 235 -7.66 -1.01 -57.03
N SER A 236 -8.24 -0.23 -56.12
CA SER A 236 -7.50 0.61 -55.19
C SER A 236 -7.23 -0.17 -53.90
N ILE A 237 -6.02 -0.07 -53.36
CA ILE A 237 -5.60 -0.76 -52.13
C ILE A 237 -5.14 0.25 -51.10
N GLU A 238 -5.86 0.32 -49.98
CA GLU A 238 -5.49 1.11 -48.82
C GLU A 238 -4.75 0.22 -47.80
N VAL A 239 -3.57 0.63 -47.35
CA VAL A 239 -2.73 -0.18 -46.45
C VAL A 239 -2.92 0.26 -45.00
N THR A 240 -3.69 -0.52 -44.24
CA THR A 240 -4.01 -0.25 -42.83
C THR A 240 -3.24 -1.19 -41.89
N SER A 241 -2.96 -0.75 -40.66
CA SER A 241 -2.34 -1.60 -39.63
C SER A 241 -3.28 -2.74 -39.20
N VAL A 242 -2.70 -3.89 -38.84
CA VAL A 242 -3.41 -5.01 -38.20
C VAL A 242 -3.89 -4.60 -36.81
N VAL A 243 -5.01 -5.17 -36.36
CA VAL A 243 -5.50 -4.98 -34.98
C VAL A 243 -4.63 -5.82 -34.04
N ASP A 244 -3.88 -5.17 -33.16
CA ASP A 244 -3.04 -5.80 -32.13
C ASP A 244 -3.65 -5.48 -30.76
N ILE A 245 -4.16 -6.51 -30.08
CA ILE A 245 -4.79 -6.39 -28.75
C ILE A 245 -3.72 -6.78 -27.71
N PRO A 246 -3.24 -5.86 -26.87
CA PRO A 246 -2.20 -6.14 -25.91
C PRO A 246 -2.72 -6.96 -24.71
N ASP A 247 -1.81 -7.57 -23.98
CA ASP A 247 -2.11 -8.34 -22.77
C ASP A 247 -2.89 -7.50 -21.73
N ASN A 248 -3.80 -8.15 -21.00
CA ASN A 248 -4.78 -7.54 -20.08
C ASN A 248 -5.83 -6.63 -20.74
N LYS A 249 -5.87 -6.49 -22.08
CA LYS A 249 -6.98 -5.84 -22.78
C LYS A 249 -7.86 -6.84 -23.53
N VAL A 250 -9.08 -6.40 -23.82
CA VAL A 250 -10.11 -7.13 -24.55
C VAL A 250 -10.58 -6.26 -25.73
N GLY A 251 -10.75 -6.87 -26.90
CA GLY A 251 -11.23 -6.18 -28.09
C GLY A 251 -12.74 -6.30 -28.22
N ILE A 252 -13.45 -5.17 -28.13
CA ILE A 252 -14.90 -5.08 -28.33
C ILE A 252 -15.14 -4.83 -29.82
N VAL A 253 -15.93 -5.71 -30.46
CA VAL A 253 -16.16 -5.67 -31.91
C VAL A 253 -17.49 -5.02 -32.23
N THR A 254 -17.47 -4.05 -33.14
CA THR A 254 -18.66 -3.46 -33.76
C THR A 254 -18.62 -3.71 -35.27
N THR A 255 -19.52 -4.56 -35.77
CA THR A 255 -19.69 -4.86 -37.19
C THR A 255 -20.55 -3.78 -37.86
N ARG A 256 -20.27 -3.46 -39.13
CA ARG A 256 -21.10 -2.55 -39.95
C ARG A 256 -22.07 -3.28 -40.88
N GLU A 257 -21.82 -4.56 -41.13
CA GLU A 257 -22.52 -5.41 -42.09
C GLU A 257 -23.13 -6.62 -41.37
N GLY A 258 -24.32 -7.08 -41.79
CA GLY A 258 -25.05 -8.18 -41.15
C GLY A 258 -26.56 -7.94 -41.06
N GLN A 259 -27.28 -8.88 -40.45
CA GLN A 259 -28.71 -8.74 -40.18
C GLN A 259 -28.98 -7.62 -39.16
N PRO A 260 -30.12 -6.92 -39.19
CA PRO A 260 -30.47 -6.00 -38.11
C PRO A 260 -30.61 -6.75 -36.77
N LEU A 261 -30.16 -6.14 -35.66
CA LEU A 261 -30.43 -6.66 -34.31
C LEU A 261 -31.94 -6.82 -34.08
N GLN A 262 -32.31 -7.78 -33.24
CA GLN A 262 -33.70 -7.92 -32.83
C GLN A 262 -34.11 -6.76 -31.90
N ARG A 263 -35.41 -6.46 -31.89
CA ARG A 263 -35.93 -5.35 -31.09
C ARG A 263 -35.77 -5.68 -29.60
N ALA A 264 -35.07 -4.81 -28.86
CA ALA A 264 -34.68 -4.93 -27.45
C ALA A 264 -33.40 -5.75 -27.13
N GLU A 265 -32.61 -6.12 -28.14
CA GLU A 265 -31.21 -6.54 -27.98
C GLU A 265 -30.26 -5.34 -28.19
N ILE A 266 -29.12 -5.33 -27.50
CA ILE A 266 -28.08 -4.29 -27.63
C ILE A 266 -26.79 -4.76 -28.32
N ALA A 267 -26.59 -6.07 -28.42
CA ALA A 267 -25.48 -6.69 -29.15
C ALA A 267 -25.95 -7.92 -29.93
N GLY A 268 -25.24 -8.25 -31.01
CA GLY A 268 -25.44 -9.50 -31.74
C GLY A 268 -24.94 -10.71 -30.94
N PRO A 269 -25.66 -11.85 -31.00
CA PRO A 269 -25.23 -13.09 -30.34
C PRO A 269 -23.95 -13.66 -30.96
N GLU A 270 -23.24 -14.50 -30.22
CA GLU A 270 -22.06 -15.20 -30.74
C GLU A 270 -22.40 -16.14 -31.91
N VAL A 271 -21.62 -16.05 -32.98
CA VAL A 271 -21.81 -16.79 -34.24
C VAL A 271 -20.65 -17.78 -34.43
N PRO A 272 -20.89 -19.07 -34.74
CA PRO A 272 -19.81 -20.02 -34.99
C PRO A 272 -19.08 -19.78 -36.32
N ASP A 273 -17.93 -20.45 -36.50
CA ASP A 273 -17.23 -20.70 -37.78
C ASP A 273 -16.80 -19.49 -38.62
N HIS A 274 -16.60 -18.32 -38.00
CA HIS A 274 -16.22 -17.09 -38.71
C HIS A 274 -14.80 -16.55 -38.37
N ASN A 275 -14.00 -17.35 -37.65
CA ASN A 275 -12.58 -17.11 -37.32
C ASN A 275 -12.29 -15.73 -36.67
N MET A 276 -13.02 -15.39 -35.60
CA MET A 276 -12.83 -14.14 -34.83
C MET A 276 -12.88 -12.89 -35.73
N PHE A 277 -13.98 -12.75 -36.47
CA PHE A 277 -14.26 -11.66 -37.43
C PHE A 277 -13.29 -11.50 -38.61
N GLN A 278 -12.31 -12.38 -38.79
CA GLN A 278 -11.37 -12.35 -39.92
C GLN A 278 -11.97 -12.84 -41.24
N ASN A 279 -13.08 -13.59 -41.20
CA ASN A 279 -13.82 -14.04 -42.38
C ASN A 279 -15.23 -13.39 -42.42
N PRO A 280 -15.38 -12.16 -42.95
CA PRO A 280 -16.67 -11.44 -42.97
C PRO A 280 -17.80 -12.22 -43.64
N GLU A 281 -17.51 -12.88 -44.76
CA GLU A 281 -18.47 -13.65 -45.54
C GLU A 281 -19.01 -14.87 -44.77
N ALA A 282 -18.19 -15.49 -43.90
CA ALA A 282 -18.64 -16.58 -43.03
C ALA A 282 -19.56 -16.05 -41.91
N PHE A 283 -19.19 -14.92 -41.29
CA PHE A 283 -20.02 -14.26 -40.28
C PHE A 283 -21.41 -13.88 -40.82
N ILE A 284 -21.46 -13.24 -42.00
CA ILE A 284 -22.71 -12.82 -42.65
C ILE A 284 -23.57 -14.04 -43.03
N ARG A 285 -22.95 -15.09 -43.59
CA ARG A 285 -23.65 -16.33 -43.98
C ARG A 285 -24.25 -17.07 -42.80
N ASN A 286 -23.57 -17.07 -41.66
CA ASN A 286 -24.02 -17.73 -40.43
C ASN A 286 -25.05 -16.90 -39.64
N GLY A 287 -25.54 -15.79 -40.22
CA GLY A 287 -26.63 -14.99 -39.64
C GLY A 287 -26.17 -13.85 -38.72
N GLY A 288 -24.89 -13.47 -38.76
CA GLY A 288 -24.34 -12.43 -37.91
C GLY A 288 -25.05 -11.07 -38.03
N CYS A 289 -25.23 -10.41 -36.89
CA CYS A 289 -25.93 -9.13 -36.79
C CYS A 289 -24.98 -7.93 -37.00
N LYS A 290 -25.51 -6.81 -37.50
CA LYS A 290 -24.80 -5.54 -37.67
C LYS A 290 -24.84 -4.71 -36.37
N GLY A 291 -23.69 -4.37 -35.80
CA GLY A 291 -23.58 -3.55 -34.59
C GLY A 291 -22.57 -4.11 -33.61
N MET A 292 -22.68 -3.71 -32.34
CA MET A 292 -21.88 -4.29 -31.25
C MET A 292 -22.12 -5.80 -31.16
N GLN A 293 -21.07 -6.56 -30.87
CA GLN A 293 -21.13 -8.01 -30.71
C GLN A 293 -20.97 -8.40 -29.23
N GLU A 294 -21.62 -9.49 -28.84
CA GLU A 294 -21.42 -10.10 -27.52
C GLU A 294 -20.03 -10.74 -27.41
N GLN A 295 -19.59 -11.41 -28.48
CA GLN A 295 -18.27 -12.05 -28.54
C GLN A 295 -17.15 -11.01 -28.53
N VAL A 296 -16.16 -11.25 -27.66
CA VAL A 296 -14.97 -10.42 -27.52
C VAL A 296 -13.74 -11.06 -28.14
N LEU A 297 -12.79 -10.22 -28.55
CA LEU A 297 -11.45 -10.64 -28.96
C LEU A 297 -10.51 -10.67 -27.76
N LEU A 298 -9.74 -11.76 -27.65
CA LEU A 298 -8.69 -11.94 -26.65
C LEU A 298 -7.41 -11.18 -27.06
N PRO A 299 -6.38 -11.09 -26.19
CA PRO A 299 -5.07 -10.59 -26.59
C PRO A 299 -4.50 -11.36 -27.79
N GLY A 300 -3.95 -10.63 -28.77
CA GLY A 300 -3.46 -11.21 -30.02
C GLY A 300 -3.60 -10.30 -31.23
N ARG A 301 -3.13 -10.78 -32.38
CA ARG A 301 -3.13 -10.07 -33.67
C ARG A 301 -4.22 -10.61 -34.58
N TYR A 302 -5.11 -9.73 -35.02
CA TYR A 302 -6.29 -10.06 -35.81
C TYR A 302 -6.31 -9.30 -37.13
N PHE A 303 -6.35 -10.04 -38.23
CA PHE A 303 -6.40 -9.48 -39.59
C PHE A 303 -7.86 -9.12 -39.94
N ILE A 304 -8.41 -8.10 -39.27
CA ILE A 304 -9.80 -7.66 -39.43
C ILE A 304 -9.86 -6.48 -40.40
N ASN A 305 -10.80 -6.54 -41.35
CA ASN A 305 -11.06 -5.45 -42.29
C ASN A 305 -11.75 -4.27 -41.56
N PRO A 306 -11.11 -3.09 -41.45
CA PRO A 306 -11.62 -1.94 -40.70
C PRO A 306 -12.89 -1.33 -41.30
N ARG A 307 -13.23 -1.64 -42.57
CA ARG A 307 -14.52 -1.25 -43.17
C ARG A 307 -15.64 -2.14 -42.66
N PHE A 308 -15.38 -3.44 -42.48
CA PHE A 308 -16.33 -4.45 -41.99
C PHE A 308 -16.59 -4.36 -40.49
N ALA A 309 -15.53 -4.36 -39.68
CA ALA A 309 -15.65 -4.31 -38.23
C ALA A 309 -14.62 -3.34 -37.62
N THR A 310 -15.08 -2.56 -36.66
CA THR A 310 -14.23 -1.72 -35.81
C THR A 310 -13.97 -2.45 -34.50
N VAL A 311 -12.73 -2.44 -34.02
CA VAL A 311 -12.34 -3.02 -32.73
C VAL A 311 -11.92 -1.91 -31.79
N GLU A 312 -12.55 -1.84 -30.63
CA GLU A 312 -12.19 -0.94 -29.53
C GLU A 312 -11.48 -1.76 -28.43
N THR A 313 -10.29 -1.33 -28.01
CA THR A 313 -9.54 -2.03 -26.96
C THR A 313 -9.85 -1.46 -25.59
N VAL A 314 -10.52 -2.25 -24.74
CA VAL A 314 -10.85 -1.90 -23.35
C VAL A 314 -10.06 -2.79 -22.40
N ASP A 315 -9.84 -2.36 -21.16
CA ASP A 315 -9.18 -3.17 -20.14
C ASP A 315 -10.07 -4.34 -19.68
N MET A 316 -9.47 -5.51 -19.41
CA MET A 316 -10.20 -6.66 -18.87
C MET A 316 -10.79 -6.34 -17.50
N THR A 317 -11.99 -6.84 -17.20
CA THR A 317 -12.61 -6.63 -15.89
C THR A 317 -11.90 -7.46 -14.83
N GLU A 318 -11.48 -6.80 -13.74
CA GLU A 318 -10.79 -7.43 -12.61
C GLU A 318 -11.75 -7.57 -11.42
N VAL A 319 -11.87 -8.81 -10.93
CA VAL A 319 -12.49 -9.12 -9.64
C VAL A 319 -11.36 -9.26 -8.62
N PRO A 320 -11.22 -8.33 -7.65
CA PRO A 320 -10.12 -8.36 -6.70
C PRO A 320 -10.26 -9.52 -5.70
N ILE A 321 -9.17 -9.82 -5.00
CA ILE A 321 -9.14 -10.84 -3.95
C ILE A 321 -10.15 -10.48 -2.85
N ALA A 322 -10.74 -11.52 -2.24
CA ALA A 322 -11.81 -11.41 -1.23
C ALA A 322 -13.07 -10.67 -1.70
N HIS A 323 -13.30 -10.62 -3.02
CA HIS A 323 -14.55 -10.20 -3.64
C HIS A 323 -15.03 -11.30 -4.61
N VAL A 324 -16.29 -11.24 -5.00
CA VAL A 324 -16.88 -12.04 -6.08
C VAL A 324 -17.55 -11.12 -7.08
N GLY A 325 -17.39 -11.41 -8.37
CA GLY A 325 -17.98 -10.63 -9.46
C GLY A 325 -19.38 -11.14 -9.77
N VAL A 326 -20.42 -10.44 -9.32
CA VAL A 326 -21.79 -10.73 -9.74
C VAL A 326 -22.02 -10.12 -11.12
N VAL A 327 -22.34 -10.94 -12.10
CA VAL A 327 -22.54 -10.52 -13.49
C VAL A 327 -24.01 -10.22 -13.76
N ILE A 328 -24.28 -9.02 -14.25
CA ILE A 328 -25.59 -8.57 -14.75
C ILE A 328 -25.49 -8.51 -16.28
N SER A 329 -26.07 -9.50 -16.97
CA SER A 329 -26.12 -9.51 -18.44
C SER A 329 -27.32 -8.72 -18.94
N TYR A 330 -27.08 -7.81 -19.90
CA TYR A 330 -28.13 -7.12 -20.66
C TYR A 330 -28.45 -7.80 -21.99
N VAL A 331 -27.72 -8.87 -22.33
CA VAL A 331 -27.77 -9.60 -23.61
C VAL A 331 -28.12 -11.08 -23.41
N GLY A 332 -28.42 -11.77 -24.51
CA GLY A 332 -28.88 -13.15 -24.50
C GLY A 332 -30.41 -13.27 -24.45
N LYS A 333 -30.89 -14.51 -24.41
CA LYS A 333 -32.33 -14.83 -24.38
C LYS A 333 -32.94 -14.34 -23.06
N ASP A 334 -34.23 -14.02 -23.10
CA ASP A 334 -35.00 -13.73 -21.88
C ASP A 334 -34.89 -14.94 -20.93
N GLY A 335 -34.19 -14.72 -19.81
CA GLY A 335 -33.76 -15.80 -18.93
C GLY A 335 -34.90 -16.47 -18.18
N LYS A 336 -34.77 -17.77 -17.97
CA LYS A 336 -35.69 -18.53 -17.14
C LYS A 336 -35.22 -18.47 -15.70
N ASP A 337 -36.11 -18.15 -14.79
CA ASP A 337 -35.80 -18.15 -13.36
C ASP A 337 -35.43 -19.57 -12.91
N VAL A 338 -34.18 -19.73 -12.48
CA VAL A 338 -33.65 -21.00 -11.95
C VAL A 338 -33.73 -21.08 -10.42
N THR A 339 -34.23 -20.04 -9.75
CA THR A 339 -34.13 -19.89 -8.28
C THR A 339 -35.21 -20.66 -7.49
N GLY A 340 -36.21 -21.25 -8.16
CA GLY A 340 -37.30 -22.00 -7.53
C GLY A 340 -38.30 -21.12 -6.76
N GLU A 341 -39.33 -21.75 -6.18
CA GLU A 341 -40.45 -21.01 -5.57
C GLU A 341 -40.10 -20.20 -4.31
N GLU A 342 -38.93 -20.43 -3.70
CA GLU A 342 -38.49 -19.74 -2.47
C GLU A 342 -38.06 -18.28 -2.72
N PHE A 343 -37.66 -17.91 -3.94
CA PHE A 343 -37.07 -16.60 -4.23
C PHE A 343 -37.89 -15.81 -5.26
N LYS A 344 -38.92 -15.11 -4.79
CA LYS A 344 -39.87 -14.37 -5.67
C LYS A 344 -39.47 -12.93 -6.00
N HIS A 345 -38.24 -12.51 -5.68
CA HIS A 345 -37.87 -11.09 -5.66
C HIS A 345 -37.16 -10.62 -6.93
N ALA A 346 -36.44 -11.50 -7.60
CA ALA A 346 -35.81 -11.26 -8.90
C ALA A 346 -35.49 -12.61 -9.56
N ASN A 347 -35.49 -12.64 -10.90
CA ASN A 347 -35.13 -13.85 -11.63
C ASN A 347 -33.60 -13.95 -11.70
N LEU A 348 -33.02 -14.99 -11.08
CA LEU A 348 -31.64 -15.37 -11.38
C LEU A 348 -31.65 -16.31 -12.58
N VAL A 349 -30.64 -16.15 -13.44
CA VAL A 349 -30.60 -16.79 -14.76
C VAL A 349 -29.31 -17.57 -14.95
N SER A 350 -29.29 -18.45 -15.96
CA SER A 350 -28.09 -19.19 -16.32
C SER A 350 -27.08 -18.31 -17.08
N ARG A 351 -25.81 -18.73 -17.13
CA ARG A 351 -24.79 -18.02 -17.91
C ARG A 351 -25.18 -17.93 -19.38
N GLY A 352 -25.11 -16.74 -19.97
CA GLY A 352 -25.53 -16.46 -21.35
C GLY A 352 -27.03 -16.15 -21.52
N GLU A 353 -27.79 -16.11 -20.42
CA GLU A 353 -29.14 -15.54 -20.40
C GLU A 353 -29.12 -14.10 -19.88
N LYS A 354 -30.15 -13.33 -20.24
CA LYS A 354 -30.33 -11.93 -19.85
C LYS A 354 -30.87 -11.84 -18.43
N GLY A 355 -30.14 -11.20 -17.53
CA GLY A 355 -30.45 -11.13 -16.09
C GLY A 355 -29.21 -11.20 -15.21
N VAL A 356 -29.41 -11.43 -13.90
CA VAL A 356 -28.33 -11.64 -12.93
C VAL A 356 -27.95 -13.12 -12.92
N TRP A 357 -26.68 -13.44 -13.17
CA TRP A 357 -26.23 -14.84 -13.22
C TRP A 357 -26.19 -15.47 -11.83
N ILE A 358 -26.70 -16.70 -11.71
CA ILE A 358 -26.67 -17.48 -10.47
C ILE A 358 -25.25 -17.88 -10.04
N GLU A 359 -24.32 -18.03 -10.98
CA GLU A 359 -22.92 -18.36 -10.72
C GLU A 359 -22.06 -17.09 -10.78
N PRO A 360 -21.50 -16.62 -9.65
CA PRO A 360 -20.63 -15.45 -9.63
C PRO A 360 -19.19 -15.81 -10.01
N LEU A 361 -18.50 -14.84 -10.60
CA LEU A 361 -17.08 -14.93 -10.93
C LEU A 361 -16.23 -14.94 -9.66
N ASP A 362 -15.21 -15.80 -9.67
CA ASP A 362 -14.15 -15.84 -8.66
C ASP A 362 -13.19 -14.62 -8.81
N PRO A 363 -12.29 -14.39 -7.84
CA PRO A 363 -11.19 -13.43 -8.02
C PRO A 363 -10.33 -13.75 -9.24
N GLY A 364 -10.12 -12.77 -10.13
CA GLY A 364 -9.41 -12.95 -11.39
C GLY A 364 -9.68 -11.85 -12.41
N LYS A 365 -9.04 -11.97 -13.59
CA LYS A 365 -9.29 -11.09 -14.73
C LYS A 365 -10.10 -11.82 -15.79
N TYR A 366 -11.15 -11.18 -16.29
CA TYR A 366 -12.10 -11.78 -17.22
C TYR A 366 -12.23 -10.95 -18.50
N PRO A 367 -12.14 -11.58 -19.69
CA PRO A 367 -12.41 -10.93 -20.97
C PRO A 367 -13.93 -10.82 -21.15
N ILE A 368 -14.52 -9.77 -20.58
CA ILE A 368 -15.97 -9.50 -20.62
C ILE A 368 -16.17 -8.10 -21.21
N ASN A 369 -17.19 -7.94 -22.06
CA ASN A 369 -17.54 -6.66 -22.67
C ASN A 369 -18.37 -5.82 -21.67
N PRO A 370 -17.86 -4.68 -21.16
CA PRO A 370 -18.54 -3.86 -20.16
C PRO A 370 -19.81 -3.16 -20.66
N TYR A 371 -20.02 -3.08 -21.98
CA TYR A 371 -21.26 -2.54 -22.56
C TYR A 371 -22.40 -3.58 -22.61
N THR A 372 -22.08 -4.87 -22.55
CA THR A 372 -23.08 -5.96 -22.58
C THR A 372 -23.31 -6.60 -21.22
N HIS A 373 -22.29 -6.60 -20.36
CA HIS A 373 -22.31 -7.17 -19.02
C HIS A 373 -21.78 -6.16 -18.01
N ASN A 374 -22.53 -5.91 -16.94
CA ASN A 374 -22.10 -5.08 -15.82
C ASN A 374 -21.71 -5.98 -14.64
N ILE A 375 -20.49 -5.82 -14.12
CA ILE A 375 -19.96 -6.66 -13.04
C ILE A 375 -19.95 -5.84 -11.75
N LYS A 376 -20.67 -6.33 -10.75
CA LYS A 376 -20.72 -5.78 -9.40
C LYS A 376 -19.82 -6.59 -8.48
N ASN A 377 -18.77 -5.97 -7.98
CA ASN A 377 -17.81 -6.60 -7.06
C ASN A 377 -18.39 -6.59 -5.65
N VAL A 378 -18.77 -7.77 -5.14
CA VAL A 378 -19.31 -7.94 -3.79
C VAL A 378 -18.22 -8.45 -2.86
N PRO A 379 -17.92 -7.80 -1.72
CA PRO A 379 -16.94 -8.30 -0.77
C PRO A 379 -17.42 -9.60 -0.11
N THR A 380 -16.56 -10.62 -0.13
CA THR A 380 -16.72 -11.87 0.64
C THR A 380 -15.86 -11.88 1.90
N ALA A 381 -14.99 -10.89 2.10
CA ALA A 381 -14.41 -10.60 3.42
C ALA A 381 -15.50 -10.21 4.44
N ASN A 382 -15.14 -10.22 5.72
CA ASN A 382 -15.96 -9.60 6.76
C ASN A 382 -15.94 -8.08 6.57
N VAL A 383 -17.10 -7.47 6.37
CA VAL A 383 -17.27 -6.02 6.29
C VAL A 383 -17.78 -5.52 7.63
N VAL A 384 -17.09 -4.53 8.20
CA VAL A 384 -17.54 -3.80 9.40
C VAL A 384 -18.31 -2.56 8.93
N LEU A 385 -19.47 -2.31 9.53
CA LEU A 385 -20.32 -1.15 9.28
C LEU A 385 -20.57 -0.43 10.60
N ASN A 386 -20.28 0.88 10.64
CA ASN A 386 -20.34 1.68 11.86
C ASN A 386 -21.48 2.72 11.81
N TRP A 387 -22.45 2.61 12.72
CA TRP A 387 -23.47 3.65 12.97
C TRP A 387 -22.92 4.67 13.96
N ALA A 388 -21.92 5.44 13.54
CA ALA A 388 -21.25 6.44 14.36
C ALA A 388 -20.83 7.66 13.52
N ASN A 389 -21.02 8.86 14.06
CA ASN A 389 -20.74 10.09 13.32
C ASN A 389 -19.22 10.27 13.13
N GLY A 390 -18.76 10.31 11.88
CA GLY A 390 -17.36 10.62 11.55
C GLY A 390 -16.35 9.46 11.71
N LYS A 391 -16.82 8.22 11.85
CA LYS A 391 -16.00 6.99 11.79
C LYS A 391 -16.40 6.20 10.55
N SER A 392 -15.67 6.36 9.44
CA SER A 392 -15.86 5.57 8.22
C SER A 392 -14.60 4.75 7.92
N GLU A 393 -14.80 3.48 7.56
CA GLU A 393 -13.71 2.54 7.24
C GLU A 393 -13.45 2.41 5.73
N ALA A 394 -12.44 1.63 5.34
CA ALA A 394 -11.87 1.53 3.99
C ALA A 394 -12.83 1.10 2.85
N HIS A 395 -14.09 0.81 3.16
CA HIS A 395 -15.13 0.43 2.20
C HIS A 395 -16.14 1.54 1.88
N GLU A 396 -16.15 2.66 2.62
CA GLU A 396 -17.04 3.84 2.45
C GLU A 396 -18.57 3.56 2.51
N LEU A 397 -18.99 2.31 2.67
CA LEU A 397 -20.39 1.88 2.79
C LEU A 397 -21.10 2.44 4.04
N ASP A 398 -20.33 2.89 5.04
CA ASP A 398 -20.80 3.49 6.28
C ASP A 398 -20.82 5.04 6.26
N ALA A 399 -20.38 5.69 5.17
CA ALA A 399 -20.22 7.15 5.11
C ALA A 399 -21.52 7.96 5.34
N ASN A 400 -22.69 7.35 5.11
CA ASN A 400 -24.01 7.96 5.34
C ASN A 400 -24.68 7.50 6.66
N LEU A 401 -24.06 6.56 7.40
CA LEU A 401 -24.61 6.06 8.65
C LEU A 401 -24.36 7.05 9.78
N SER A 402 -25.35 7.20 10.66
CA SER A 402 -25.30 8.15 11.78
C SER A 402 -25.60 7.45 13.11
N THR A 403 -25.19 8.08 14.21
CA THR A 403 -25.44 7.60 15.58
C THR A 403 -26.93 7.36 15.82
N ILE A 404 -27.29 6.20 16.38
CA ILE A 404 -28.70 5.87 16.61
C ILE A 404 -29.18 6.57 17.87
N THR A 405 -29.97 7.63 17.72
CA THR A 405 -30.66 8.26 18.86
C THR A 405 -31.86 7.41 19.28
N VAL A 406 -31.84 6.94 20.52
CA VAL A 406 -32.90 6.10 21.11
C VAL A 406 -33.54 6.81 22.33
N ARG A 407 -34.63 6.23 22.85
CA ARG A 407 -35.30 6.69 24.07
C ARG A 407 -35.51 5.51 25.01
N SER A 408 -35.13 5.65 26.27
CA SER A 408 -35.35 4.68 27.35
C SER A 408 -36.74 4.77 27.97
N ALA A 409 -37.13 3.76 28.76
CA ALA A 409 -38.41 3.69 29.48
C ALA A 409 -38.63 4.88 30.43
N ASP A 410 -37.56 5.27 31.14
CA ASP A 410 -37.45 6.48 31.97
C ASP A 410 -37.64 7.81 31.21
N GLY A 411 -37.76 7.77 29.87
CA GLY A 411 -38.06 8.90 29.00
C GLY A 411 -36.85 9.68 28.49
N PHE A 412 -35.63 9.39 28.97
CA PHE A 412 -34.41 10.05 28.49
C PHE A 412 -34.08 9.68 27.04
N LYS A 413 -33.39 10.59 26.35
CA LYS A 413 -32.81 10.34 25.03
C LYS A 413 -31.30 10.20 25.16
N PHE A 414 -30.72 9.24 24.46
CA PHE A 414 -29.28 9.06 24.39
C PHE A 414 -28.87 8.57 22.99
N ASN A 415 -27.59 8.75 22.66
CA ASN A 415 -27.01 8.28 21.41
C ASN A 415 -26.27 6.96 21.65
N LEU A 416 -26.43 6.05 20.69
CA LEU A 416 -25.83 4.72 20.66
C LEU A 416 -24.96 4.58 19.40
N ASP A 417 -23.66 4.36 19.58
CA ASP A 417 -22.80 3.86 18.52
C ASP A 417 -23.02 2.34 18.40
N VAL A 418 -23.12 1.81 17.18
CA VAL A 418 -23.24 0.38 16.90
C VAL A 418 -22.30 0.00 15.76
N SER A 419 -21.62 -1.14 15.86
CA SER A 419 -20.85 -1.73 14.76
C SER A 419 -21.43 -3.10 14.40
N GLN A 420 -21.84 -3.30 13.15
CA GLN A 420 -22.27 -4.60 12.63
C GLN A 420 -21.15 -5.19 11.78
N ILE A 421 -20.77 -6.44 12.05
CA ILE A 421 -19.90 -7.22 11.19
C ILE A 421 -20.78 -8.14 10.35
N ILE A 422 -20.70 -8.02 9.02
CA ILE A 422 -21.40 -8.87 8.05
C ILE A 422 -20.41 -9.64 7.17
N HIS A 423 -20.87 -10.76 6.63
CA HIS A 423 -20.20 -11.56 5.62
C HIS A 423 -21.25 -12.01 4.60
N ILE A 424 -20.93 -11.92 3.30
CA ILE A 424 -21.79 -12.44 2.24
C ILE A 424 -21.14 -13.71 1.67
N PRO A 425 -21.79 -14.88 1.81
CA PRO A 425 -21.32 -16.11 1.18
C PRO A 425 -21.30 -15.97 -0.35
N ARG A 426 -20.29 -16.52 -1.02
CA ARG A 426 -20.16 -16.48 -2.49
C ARG A 426 -21.47 -16.84 -3.20
N ASN A 427 -22.09 -17.95 -2.82
CA ASN A 427 -23.27 -18.50 -3.50
C ASN A 427 -24.54 -17.64 -3.33
N ASP A 428 -24.53 -16.71 -2.37
CA ASP A 428 -25.67 -15.83 -2.06
C ASP A 428 -25.46 -14.40 -2.56
N ALA A 429 -24.23 -13.98 -2.90
CA ALA A 429 -23.94 -12.67 -3.45
C ALA A 429 -24.81 -12.29 -4.68
N PRO A 430 -25.08 -13.19 -5.65
CA PRO A 430 -26.01 -12.90 -6.73
C PRO A 430 -27.44 -12.59 -6.27
N LYS A 431 -27.94 -13.27 -5.23
CA LYS A 431 -29.29 -13.08 -4.68
C LYS A 431 -29.42 -11.71 -4.01
N VAL A 432 -28.36 -11.28 -3.31
CA VAL A 432 -28.28 -9.96 -2.68
C VAL A 432 -28.33 -8.85 -3.75
N ILE A 433 -27.49 -8.95 -4.79
CA ILE A 433 -27.47 -7.98 -5.89
C ILE A 433 -28.78 -8.02 -6.69
N ALA A 434 -29.39 -9.18 -6.90
CA ALA A 434 -30.68 -9.29 -7.59
C ALA A 434 -31.84 -8.63 -6.78
N ARG A 435 -31.77 -8.62 -5.44
CA ARG A 435 -32.75 -7.94 -4.58
C ARG A 435 -32.56 -6.42 -4.48
N PHE A 436 -31.32 -5.95 -4.32
CA PHE A 436 -31.04 -4.56 -3.95
C PHE A 436 -30.32 -3.74 -5.04
N GLY A 437 -29.82 -4.40 -6.09
CA GLY A 437 -29.04 -3.79 -7.18
C GLY A 437 -27.60 -3.43 -6.79
N ASP A 438 -27.36 -3.01 -5.55
CA ASP A 438 -26.04 -2.62 -5.04
C ASP A 438 -25.87 -2.86 -3.53
N MET A 439 -24.62 -2.92 -3.07
CA MET A 439 -24.26 -3.07 -1.65
C MET A 439 -24.68 -1.86 -0.81
N ALA A 440 -24.57 -0.65 -1.34
CA ALA A 440 -25.04 0.56 -0.65
C ALA A 440 -26.57 0.57 -0.44
N ALA A 441 -27.33 -0.03 -1.36
CA ALA A 441 -28.77 -0.18 -1.24
C ALA A 441 -29.15 -1.20 -0.17
N LEU A 442 -28.43 -2.34 -0.06
CA LEU A 442 -28.58 -3.28 1.04
C LEU A 442 -28.42 -2.59 2.42
N VAL A 443 -27.35 -1.80 2.58
CA VAL A 443 -27.05 -1.11 3.85
C VAL A 443 -28.17 -0.12 4.23
N THR A 444 -28.54 0.75 3.30
CA THR A 444 -29.52 1.84 3.55
C THR A 444 -30.98 1.37 3.61
N GLN A 445 -31.37 0.36 2.82
CA GLN A 445 -32.77 -0.08 2.75
C GLN A 445 -33.12 -1.19 3.75
N VAL A 446 -32.13 -1.98 4.21
CA VAL A 446 -32.38 -3.13 5.10
C VAL A 446 -31.64 -2.99 6.42
N LEU A 447 -30.30 -2.86 6.42
CA LEU A 447 -29.53 -2.91 7.67
C LEU A 447 -29.86 -1.71 8.57
N GLU A 448 -29.84 -0.49 8.03
CA GLU A 448 -30.12 0.72 8.80
C GLU A 448 -31.54 0.70 9.44
N PRO A 449 -32.65 0.41 8.71
CA PRO A 449 -33.96 0.27 9.33
C PRO A 449 -34.04 -0.88 10.34
N THR A 450 -33.45 -2.04 10.05
CA THR A 450 -33.52 -3.23 10.91
C THR A 450 -32.82 -3.00 12.24
N ILE A 451 -31.57 -2.55 12.18
CA ILE A 451 -30.72 -2.28 13.35
C ILE A 451 -31.28 -1.09 14.13
N GLY A 452 -31.66 -0.01 13.44
CA GLY A 452 -32.28 1.16 14.05
C GLY A 452 -33.57 0.84 14.80
N ASN A 453 -34.45 0.01 14.23
CA ASN A 453 -35.69 -0.40 14.89
C ASN A 453 -35.44 -1.34 16.07
N TYR A 454 -34.50 -2.30 15.94
CA TYR A 454 -34.14 -3.19 17.05
C TYR A 454 -33.67 -2.39 18.28
N PHE A 455 -32.73 -1.47 18.11
CA PHE A 455 -32.20 -0.69 19.23
C PHE A 455 -33.19 0.35 19.79
N ARG A 456 -34.06 0.93 18.95
CA ARG A 456 -35.17 1.79 19.45
C ARG A 456 -36.14 1.02 20.33
N ASN A 457 -36.54 -0.18 19.92
CA ASN A 457 -37.47 -1.02 20.69
C ASN A 457 -36.79 -1.52 21.98
N SER A 458 -35.58 -2.09 21.87
CA SER A 458 -34.82 -2.57 23.04
C SER A 458 -34.54 -1.45 24.06
N ALA A 459 -34.33 -0.21 23.62
CA ALA A 459 -34.21 0.92 24.55
C ALA A 459 -35.54 1.22 25.26
N GLN A 460 -36.67 1.24 24.56
CA GLN A 460 -38.00 1.56 25.13
C GLN A 460 -38.43 0.61 26.25
N ASP A 461 -38.03 -0.66 26.19
CA ASP A 461 -38.36 -1.68 27.21
C ASP A 461 -37.50 -1.58 28.48
N SER A 462 -36.66 -0.54 28.63
CA SER A 462 -35.61 -0.51 29.66
C SER A 462 -35.17 0.86 30.14
N ASP A 463 -34.73 0.94 31.40
CA ASP A 463 -34.06 2.12 31.96
C ASP A 463 -32.62 2.24 31.45
N ILE A 464 -32.14 3.48 31.30
CA ILE A 464 -30.80 3.76 30.75
C ILE A 464 -29.66 3.20 31.60
N ILE A 465 -29.85 3.09 32.92
CA ILE A 465 -28.84 2.54 33.85
C ILE A 465 -28.71 1.03 33.68
N ASP A 466 -29.82 0.32 33.49
CA ASP A 466 -29.82 -1.12 33.26
C ASP A 466 -29.38 -1.44 31.81
N PHE A 467 -29.65 -0.55 30.86
CA PHE A 467 -29.03 -0.59 29.52
C PHE A 467 -27.49 -0.53 29.60
N LEU A 468 -26.93 0.41 30.37
CA LEU A 468 -25.49 0.53 30.58
C LEU A 468 -24.91 -0.70 31.30
N ARG A 469 -25.61 -1.22 32.31
CA ARG A 469 -25.15 -2.33 33.15
C ARG A 469 -25.22 -3.69 32.44
N GLU A 470 -26.27 -3.94 31.65
CA GLU A 470 -26.50 -5.21 30.96
C GLU A 470 -26.00 -5.22 29.50
N ARG A 471 -25.15 -4.26 29.09
CA ARG A 471 -24.63 -4.11 27.71
C ARG A 471 -24.21 -5.43 27.04
N SER A 472 -23.49 -6.31 27.74
CA SER A 472 -23.05 -7.62 27.21
C SER A 472 -24.22 -8.55 26.87
N LYS A 473 -25.26 -8.59 27.72
CA LYS A 473 -26.48 -9.38 27.49
C LYS A 473 -27.29 -8.81 26.31
N ARG A 474 -27.49 -7.49 26.29
CA ARG A 474 -28.10 -6.78 25.15
C ARG A 474 -27.41 -7.07 23.83
N GLN A 475 -26.07 -7.09 23.83
CA GLN A 475 -25.28 -7.34 22.64
C GLN A 475 -25.49 -8.76 22.10
N ASN A 476 -25.56 -9.77 22.98
CA ASN A 476 -25.88 -11.14 22.59
C ASN A 476 -27.32 -11.29 22.07
N GLU A 477 -28.29 -10.62 22.71
CA GLU A 477 -29.69 -10.57 22.26
C GLU A 477 -29.80 -9.87 20.87
N ALA A 478 -29.07 -8.78 20.67
CA ALA A 478 -28.99 -8.04 19.41
C ALA A 478 -28.41 -8.91 18.30
N ARG A 479 -27.27 -9.56 18.55
CA ARG A 479 -26.63 -10.50 17.62
C ARG A 479 -27.58 -11.60 17.17
N GLY A 480 -28.37 -12.17 18.09
CA GLY A 480 -29.36 -13.19 17.78
C GLY A 480 -30.51 -12.66 16.91
N ALA A 481 -31.13 -11.53 17.31
CA ALA A 481 -32.29 -10.96 16.62
C ALA A 481 -31.93 -10.38 15.24
N ILE A 482 -30.85 -9.59 15.16
CA ILE A 482 -30.36 -9.01 13.90
C ILE A 482 -29.82 -10.12 12.98
N GLY A 483 -29.15 -11.14 13.54
CA GLY A 483 -28.69 -12.30 12.77
C GLY A 483 -29.82 -13.10 12.13
N ALA A 484 -30.92 -13.31 12.85
CA ALA A 484 -32.12 -13.94 12.27
C ALA A 484 -32.69 -13.09 11.13
N ALA A 485 -32.89 -11.78 11.33
CA ALA A 485 -33.42 -10.88 10.32
C ALA A 485 -32.53 -10.80 9.06
N LEU A 486 -31.20 -10.74 9.21
CA LEU A 486 -30.28 -10.68 8.07
C LEU A 486 -30.21 -12.01 7.29
N SER A 487 -30.46 -13.14 7.94
CA SER A 487 -30.49 -14.45 7.27
C SER A 487 -31.60 -14.58 6.22
N GLU A 488 -32.77 -13.96 6.44
CA GLU A 488 -33.86 -13.88 5.45
C GLU A 488 -33.41 -13.14 4.17
N TYR A 489 -32.52 -12.17 4.32
CA TYR A 489 -31.93 -11.39 3.24
C TYR A 489 -30.74 -12.06 2.55
N ASN A 490 -30.37 -13.29 2.94
CA ASN A 490 -29.19 -14.03 2.50
C ASN A 490 -27.85 -13.32 2.87
N VAL A 491 -27.84 -12.57 3.97
CA VAL A 491 -26.64 -11.90 4.51
C VAL A 491 -26.23 -12.55 5.82
N GLY A 492 -24.97 -12.99 5.93
CA GLY A 492 -24.44 -13.56 7.16
C GLY A 492 -24.10 -12.48 8.18
N ALA A 493 -24.76 -12.47 9.33
CA ALA A 493 -24.35 -11.66 10.47
C ALA A 493 -23.25 -12.38 11.25
N VAL A 494 -22.04 -11.80 11.30
CA VAL A 494 -20.94 -12.36 12.08
C VAL A 494 -21.07 -11.94 13.54
N ASP A 495 -21.15 -10.64 13.80
CA ASP A 495 -21.28 -10.10 15.16
C ASP A 495 -21.95 -8.72 15.15
N THR A 496 -22.62 -8.37 16.25
CA THR A 496 -23.16 -7.03 16.50
C THR A 496 -22.50 -6.51 17.75
N LEU A 497 -21.77 -5.40 17.67
CA LEU A 497 -21.08 -4.78 18.78
C LEU A 497 -21.80 -3.48 19.16
N ILE A 498 -22.12 -3.32 20.44
CA ILE A 498 -22.54 -2.02 20.98
C ILE A 498 -21.27 -1.22 21.23
N GLY A 499 -21.19 0.00 20.69
CA GLY A 499 -20.08 0.92 20.86
C GLY A 499 -20.21 1.79 22.11
N ASP A 500 -19.87 3.06 21.99
CA ASP A 500 -20.06 4.03 23.07
C ASP A 500 -21.54 4.39 23.26
N ILE A 501 -21.92 4.56 24.52
CA ILE A 501 -23.25 5.04 24.93
C ILE A 501 -23.02 6.40 25.58
N VAL A 502 -23.60 7.45 25.02
CA VAL A 502 -23.46 8.81 25.56
C VAL A 502 -24.75 9.19 26.32
N PRO A 503 -24.83 8.95 27.65
CA PRO A 503 -25.96 9.37 28.45
C PRO A 503 -25.99 10.89 28.60
N PRO A 504 -27.18 11.50 28.83
CA PRO A 504 -27.28 12.93 29.09
C PRO A 504 -26.60 13.32 30.42
N GLU A 505 -25.89 14.44 30.42
CA GLU A 505 -25.09 14.94 31.56
C GLU A 505 -25.87 15.03 32.88
N GLN A 506 -27.18 15.30 32.80
CA GLN A 506 -28.08 15.40 33.94
C GLN A 506 -28.09 14.12 34.82
N LEU A 507 -28.00 12.94 34.19
CA LEU A 507 -27.91 11.66 34.90
C LEU A 507 -26.50 11.39 35.41
N MET A 508 -25.47 11.76 34.64
CA MET A 508 -24.08 11.59 35.08
C MET A 508 -23.81 12.39 36.36
N LYS A 509 -24.37 13.60 36.47
CA LYS A 509 -24.29 14.38 37.70
C LYS A 509 -24.93 13.67 38.90
N THR A 510 -26.18 13.21 38.80
CA THR A 510 -26.86 12.55 39.93
C THR A 510 -26.23 11.21 40.31
N LEU A 511 -25.71 10.45 39.34
CA LEU A 511 -24.94 9.23 39.60
C LEU A 511 -23.61 9.51 40.31
N THR A 512 -22.90 10.56 39.88
CA THR A 512 -21.62 10.99 40.46
C THR A 512 -21.83 11.50 41.87
N ASP A 513 -22.81 12.39 42.09
CA ASP A 513 -23.19 12.91 43.41
C ASP A 513 -23.59 11.76 44.35
N ARG A 514 -24.39 10.79 43.88
CA ARG A 514 -24.75 9.60 44.65
C ARG A 514 -23.54 8.72 45.00
N LYS A 515 -22.61 8.54 44.06
CA LYS A 515 -21.43 7.71 44.30
C LYS A 515 -20.43 8.39 45.23
N LEU A 516 -20.28 9.71 45.11
CA LEU A 516 -19.49 10.54 46.03
C LEU A 516 -20.05 10.43 47.45
N ALA A 517 -21.36 10.65 47.65
CA ALA A 517 -22.01 10.51 48.95
C ALA A 517 -21.85 9.10 49.57
N GLU A 518 -21.84 8.04 48.74
CA GLU A 518 -21.59 6.68 49.20
C GLU A 518 -20.12 6.47 49.65
N GLN A 519 -19.14 7.02 48.92
CA GLN A 519 -17.72 7.01 49.33
C GLN A 519 -17.46 7.88 50.57
N GLU A 520 -18.12 9.03 50.67
CA GLU A 520 -18.08 9.90 51.86
C GLU A 520 -18.64 9.17 53.08
N ARG A 521 -19.78 8.46 52.97
CA ARG A 521 -20.33 7.64 54.06
C ARG A 521 -19.32 6.61 54.57
N VAL A 522 -18.68 5.86 53.66
CA VAL A 522 -17.64 4.88 54.03
C VAL A 522 -16.42 5.56 54.68
N THR A 523 -16.05 6.74 54.19
CA THR A 523 -14.98 7.55 54.77
C THR A 523 -15.32 7.99 56.20
N TYR A 524 -16.54 8.50 56.44
CA TYR A 524 -17.00 8.90 57.77
C TYR A 524 -17.15 7.71 58.73
N GLU A 525 -17.61 6.56 58.26
CA GLU A 525 -17.66 5.32 59.08
C GLU A 525 -16.25 4.88 59.49
N THR A 526 -15.29 4.92 58.56
CA THR A 526 -13.88 4.60 58.82
C THR A 526 -13.24 5.60 59.80
N GLN A 527 -13.49 6.91 59.62
CA GLN A 527 -13.02 7.96 60.54
C GLN A 527 -13.63 7.80 61.93
N LYS A 528 -14.92 7.48 62.04
CA LYS A 528 -15.61 7.23 63.31
C LYS A 528 -15.03 6.01 64.03
N GLY A 529 -14.74 4.92 63.31
CA GLY A 529 -14.06 3.75 63.84
C GLY A 529 -12.66 4.09 64.37
N ALA A 530 -11.86 4.81 63.58
CA ALA A 530 -10.52 5.24 63.99
C ALA A 530 -10.52 6.19 65.21
N GLN A 531 -11.52 7.07 65.32
CA GLN A 531 -11.68 7.95 66.50
C GLN A 531 -12.09 7.17 67.76
N ALA A 532 -12.96 6.17 67.65
CA ALA A 532 -13.31 5.31 68.78
C ALA A 532 -12.07 4.56 69.31
N VAL A 533 -11.26 3.97 68.41
CA VAL A 533 -10.01 3.30 68.78
C VAL A 533 -8.99 4.26 69.41
N ARG A 534 -8.92 5.53 68.94
CA ARG A 534 -8.07 6.55 69.56
C ARG A 534 -8.53 6.90 70.98
N GLN A 535 -9.82 7.08 71.21
CA GLN A 535 -10.36 7.37 72.55
C GLN A 535 -10.10 6.22 73.53
N GLU A 536 -10.26 4.97 73.08
CA GLU A 536 -9.94 3.78 73.87
C GLU A 536 -8.44 3.71 74.23
N LEU A 537 -7.56 3.97 73.26
CA LEU A 537 -6.11 3.99 73.47
C LEU A 537 -5.68 5.13 74.42
N GLU A 538 -6.24 6.32 74.30
CA GLU A 538 -5.97 7.44 75.21
C GLU A 538 -6.45 7.14 76.64
N GLN A 539 -7.63 6.55 76.81
CA GLN A 539 -8.14 6.12 78.12
C GLN A 539 -7.24 5.04 78.75
N ALA A 540 -6.83 4.03 77.98
CA ALA A 540 -5.91 2.99 78.44
C ALA A 540 -4.54 3.57 78.83
N THR A 541 -4.03 4.54 78.06
CA THR A 541 -2.76 5.23 78.34
C THR A 541 -2.85 6.10 79.59
N ALA A 542 -3.97 6.81 79.79
CA ALA A 542 -4.22 7.60 80.99
C ALA A 542 -4.27 6.73 82.25
N LEU A 543 -4.96 5.59 82.21
CA LEU A 543 -4.99 4.60 83.29
C LEU A 543 -3.59 4.04 83.60
N ALA A 544 -2.82 3.66 82.58
CA ALA A 544 -1.46 3.17 82.75
C ALA A 544 -0.53 4.22 83.40
N ASN A 545 -0.63 5.49 82.98
CA ASN A 545 0.13 6.59 83.56
C ASN A 545 -0.27 6.86 85.02
N THR A 546 -1.55 6.73 85.39
CA THR A 546 -1.96 6.82 86.81
C THR A 546 -1.40 5.67 87.63
N GLN A 547 -1.34 4.44 87.10
CA GLN A 547 -0.77 3.29 87.81
C GLN A 547 0.74 3.46 88.05
N ALA A 548 1.49 4.01 87.09
CA ALA A 548 2.91 4.30 87.25
C ALA A 548 3.18 5.27 88.42
N ASN A 549 2.42 6.36 88.50
CA ASN A 549 2.55 7.34 89.58
C ASN A 549 2.22 6.76 90.97
N VAL A 550 1.30 5.80 91.06
CA VAL A 550 0.98 5.10 92.32
C VAL A 550 2.14 4.20 92.76
N VAL A 551 2.74 3.44 91.82
CA VAL A 551 3.88 2.55 92.11
C VAL A 551 5.11 3.34 92.55
N ASP A 552 5.40 4.48 91.93
CA ASP A 552 6.52 5.34 92.36
C ASP A 552 6.30 5.92 93.77
N ALA A 553 5.06 6.28 94.12
CA ALA A 553 4.72 6.74 95.47
C ALA A 553 4.90 5.64 96.54
N GLU A 554 4.42 4.41 96.29
CA GLU A 554 4.65 3.27 97.19
C GLU A 554 6.15 2.98 97.36
N ARG A 555 6.90 3.00 96.25
CA ARG A 555 8.34 2.72 96.26
C ARG A 555 9.13 3.77 97.05
N GLN A 556 8.73 5.04 96.99
CA GLN A 556 9.34 6.12 97.77
C GLN A 556 9.13 5.95 99.29
N VAL A 557 7.97 5.42 99.71
CA VAL A 557 7.73 5.05 101.11
C VAL A 557 8.66 3.89 101.52
N SER A 558 8.72 2.82 100.73
CA SER A 558 9.60 1.68 101.02
C SER A 558 11.08 2.05 101.07
N ILE A 559 11.56 2.95 100.20
CA ILE A 559 12.94 3.47 100.25
C ILE A 559 13.20 4.24 101.55
N SER A 560 12.21 5.01 102.03
CA SER A 560 12.32 5.78 103.27
C SER A 560 12.40 4.87 104.50
N GLU A 561 11.58 3.82 104.57
CA GLU A 561 11.66 2.80 105.63
C GLU A 561 12.98 2.01 105.58
N PHE A 562 13.45 1.64 104.39
CA PHE A 562 14.71 0.91 104.22
C PHE A 562 15.91 1.75 104.66
N ASN A 563 15.93 3.04 104.33
CA ASN A 563 16.94 3.99 104.79
C ASN A 563 16.91 4.16 106.32
N ALA A 564 15.72 4.19 106.94
CA ALA A 564 15.59 4.22 108.40
C ALA A 564 16.15 2.94 109.06
N GLN A 565 15.83 1.75 108.54
CA GLN A 565 16.39 0.49 109.04
C GLN A 565 17.91 0.39 108.84
N ALA A 566 18.43 0.89 107.71
CA ALA A 566 19.87 0.93 107.45
C ALA A 566 20.60 1.83 108.45
N ALA A 567 20.01 2.98 108.82
CA ALA A 567 20.56 3.86 109.86
C ALA A 567 20.60 3.18 111.24
N VAL A 568 19.54 2.45 111.63
CA VAL A 568 19.50 1.70 112.90
C VAL A 568 20.57 0.61 112.94
N LYS A 569 20.68 -0.22 111.89
CA LYS A 569 21.72 -1.28 111.81
C LYS A 569 23.13 -0.71 111.79
N ARG A 570 23.33 0.46 111.19
CA ARG A 570 24.63 1.15 111.21
C ARG A 570 24.99 1.61 112.63
N ALA A 571 24.06 2.21 113.37
CA ALA A 571 24.27 2.60 114.76
C ALA A 571 24.57 1.40 115.69
N GLU A 572 23.89 0.26 115.50
CA GLU A 572 24.20 -0.98 116.22
C GLU A 572 25.61 -1.52 115.90
N GLY A 573 26.03 -1.44 114.63
CA GLY A 573 27.37 -1.84 114.20
C GLY A 573 28.46 -0.96 114.81
N GLU A 574 28.26 0.36 114.83
CA GLU A 574 29.17 1.32 115.44
C GLU A 574 29.26 1.13 116.97
N ALA A 575 28.14 0.80 117.64
CA ALA A 575 28.13 0.45 119.07
C ALA A 575 28.93 -0.84 119.37
N LYS A 576 28.75 -1.91 118.57
CA LYS A 576 29.48 -3.18 118.72
C LYS A 576 30.97 -3.02 118.43
N ALA A 577 31.35 -2.22 117.44
CA ALA A 577 32.75 -1.90 117.17
C ALA A 577 33.41 -1.18 118.37
N LYS A 578 32.68 -0.24 119.00
CA LYS A 578 33.19 0.52 120.15
C LYS A 578 33.40 -0.34 121.40
N THR A 579 32.56 -1.36 121.63
CA THR A 579 32.76 -2.32 122.74
C THR A 579 33.94 -3.26 122.49
N ILE A 580 34.10 -3.78 121.27
CA ILE A 580 35.22 -4.66 120.91
C ILE A 580 36.57 -3.92 121.03
N ASN A 581 36.62 -2.65 120.60
CA ASN A 581 37.83 -1.84 120.75
C ASN A 581 38.16 -1.59 122.23
N ALA A 582 37.16 -1.33 123.09
CA ALA A 582 37.38 -1.17 124.52
C ALA A 582 37.92 -2.44 125.21
N GLU A 583 37.47 -3.64 124.80
CA GLU A 583 38.05 -4.91 125.28
C GLU A 583 39.49 -5.12 124.79
N ALA A 584 39.78 -4.73 123.54
CA ALA A 584 41.13 -4.80 122.98
C ALA A 584 42.10 -3.86 123.74
N ASP A 585 41.70 -2.61 123.97
CA ASP A 585 42.49 -1.62 124.72
C ASP A 585 42.73 -2.07 126.17
N ALA A 586 41.72 -2.62 126.85
CA ALA A 586 41.88 -3.18 128.20
C ALA A 586 42.92 -4.32 128.24
N LYS A 587 42.95 -5.16 127.20
CA LYS A 587 43.90 -6.27 127.09
C LYS A 587 45.33 -5.81 126.77
N VAL A 588 45.47 -4.73 125.99
CA VAL A 588 46.76 -4.06 125.77
C VAL A 588 47.27 -3.44 127.07
N VAL A 589 46.42 -2.73 127.83
CA VAL A 589 46.81 -2.14 129.12
C VAL A 589 47.22 -3.22 130.13
N GLN A 590 46.51 -4.34 130.21
CA GLN A 590 46.90 -5.47 131.08
C GLN A 590 48.28 -6.03 130.69
N THR A 591 48.52 -6.32 129.41
CA THR A 591 49.78 -6.92 128.96
C THR A 591 50.97 -5.96 129.06
N VAL A 592 50.76 -4.65 128.88
CA VAL A 592 51.78 -3.63 129.16
C VAL A 592 52.06 -3.55 130.66
N GLY A 593 51.03 -3.54 131.52
CA GLY A 593 51.20 -3.53 132.99
C GLY A 593 51.97 -4.74 133.52
N GLU A 594 51.70 -5.94 132.99
CA GLU A 594 52.46 -7.16 133.33
C GLU A 594 53.92 -7.09 132.86
N ALA A 595 54.20 -6.43 131.71
CA ALA A 595 55.56 -6.22 131.22
C ALA A 595 56.32 -5.16 132.03
N GLU A 596 55.67 -4.08 132.44
CA GLU A 596 56.27 -3.05 133.31
C GLU A 596 56.52 -3.59 134.72
N ALA A 597 55.62 -4.40 135.28
CA ALA A 597 55.85 -5.07 136.56
C ALA A 597 57.12 -5.95 136.53
N LYS A 598 57.29 -6.79 135.50
CA LYS A 598 58.51 -7.61 135.32
C LYS A 598 59.77 -6.77 135.09
N LYS A 599 59.66 -5.64 134.38
CA LYS A 599 60.78 -4.72 134.16
C LYS A 599 61.21 -4.06 135.48
N VAL A 600 60.26 -3.61 136.31
CA VAL A 600 60.54 -3.00 137.61
C VAL A 600 61.11 -4.04 138.59
N GLU A 601 60.58 -5.26 138.60
CA GLU A 601 61.12 -6.37 139.40
C GLU A 601 62.58 -6.69 139.02
N ALA A 602 62.88 -6.79 137.72
CA ALA A 602 64.24 -7.04 137.24
C ALA A 602 65.22 -5.91 137.59
N ILE A 603 64.79 -4.64 137.51
CA ILE A 603 65.60 -3.48 137.93
C ILE A 603 65.82 -3.52 139.45
N GLY A 604 64.78 -3.77 140.24
CA GLY A 604 64.89 -3.86 141.70
C GLY A 604 65.81 -4.99 142.17
N MET A 605 65.77 -6.16 141.51
CA MET A 605 66.73 -7.24 141.77
C MET A 605 68.16 -6.85 141.41
N ALA A 606 68.37 -6.12 140.31
CA ALA A 606 69.70 -5.64 139.91
C ALA A 606 70.25 -4.58 140.87
N GLU A 607 69.43 -3.61 141.29
CA GLU A 607 69.81 -2.60 142.27
C GLU A 607 70.11 -3.22 143.65
N ALA A 608 69.30 -4.17 144.10
CA ALA A 608 69.56 -4.92 145.33
C ALA A 608 70.89 -5.70 145.27
N ALA A 609 71.22 -6.30 144.12
CA ALA A 609 72.50 -6.98 143.92
C ALA A 609 73.70 -6.01 143.94
N VAL A 610 73.58 -4.84 143.30
CA VAL A 610 74.62 -3.80 143.31
C VAL A 610 74.79 -3.19 144.70
N ILE A 611 73.71 -2.94 145.44
CA ILE A 611 73.78 -2.47 146.83
C ILE A 611 74.45 -3.51 147.72
N LYS A 612 74.13 -4.80 147.55
CA LYS A 612 74.77 -5.89 148.31
C LYS A 612 76.28 -5.98 148.03
N GLN A 613 76.71 -5.87 146.76
CA GLN A 613 78.13 -5.79 146.41
C GLN A 613 78.82 -4.53 146.96
N LYS A 614 78.15 -3.37 146.96
CA LYS A 614 78.67 -2.14 147.59
C LYS A 614 78.89 -2.32 149.10
N ILE A 615 77.99 -3.03 149.79
CA ILE A 615 78.10 -3.32 151.23
C ILE A 615 79.24 -4.30 151.53
N ASP A 616 79.39 -5.38 150.75
CA ASP A 616 80.50 -6.34 150.92
C ASP A 616 81.90 -5.74 150.63
N SER A 617 81.96 -4.54 150.03
CA SER A 617 83.21 -3.87 149.62
C SER A 617 83.74 -2.83 150.60
N MET A 618 83.04 -2.51 151.70
CA MET A 618 83.41 -1.41 152.62
C MET A 618 83.34 -1.85 154.09
N GLN A 619 84.38 -1.55 154.87
CA GLN A 619 84.37 -1.85 156.31
C GLN A 619 83.27 -1.07 157.05
N SER A 620 82.67 -1.74 158.02
CA SER A 620 81.37 -1.41 158.62
C SER A 620 81.42 -0.23 159.59
N ASP A 621 81.01 0.97 159.13
CA ASP A 621 80.15 1.89 159.92
C ASP A 621 79.71 3.20 159.19
N ASN A 622 80.27 3.56 158.03
CA ASN A 622 80.08 4.92 157.46
C ASN A 622 79.06 5.07 156.29
N TYR A 623 78.19 4.10 156.02
CA TYR A 623 77.29 4.13 154.83
C TYR A 623 76.23 5.24 154.87
N ALA A 624 75.69 5.57 156.05
CA ALA A 624 74.56 6.50 156.19
C ALA A 624 74.86 7.95 155.76
N VAL A 625 76.11 8.41 155.91
CA VAL A 625 76.49 9.81 155.61
C VAL A 625 76.58 10.05 154.10
N VAL A 626 77.05 9.06 153.34
CA VAL A 626 77.21 9.18 151.88
C VAL A 626 75.85 9.21 151.17
N GLN A 627 74.89 8.39 151.61
CA GLN A 627 73.58 8.32 150.98
C GLN A 627 72.77 9.62 151.18
N VAL A 628 72.94 10.32 152.31
CA VAL A 628 72.37 11.66 152.54
C VAL A 628 72.97 12.71 151.61
N ALA A 629 74.28 12.64 151.34
CA ALA A 629 74.95 13.54 150.39
C ALA A 629 74.48 13.31 148.94
N GLU A 630 74.29 12.05 148.54
CA GLU A 630 73.85 11.68 147.18
C GLU A 630 72.36 12.04 146.92
N ALA A 631 71.50 11.87 147.93
CA ALA A 631 70.09 12.30 147.90
C ALA A 631 69.94 13.84 147.80
N LEU A 632 70.84 14.60 148.41
CA LEU A 632 70.89 16.07 148.28
C LEU A 632 71.40 16.54 146.91
N ALA A 633 72.27 15.77 146.25
CA ALA A 633 72.78 16.09 144.92
C ALA A 633 71.78 15.78 143.79
N SER A 634 71.00 14.70 143.92
CA SER A 634 70.02 14.27 142.91
C SER A 634 68.71 15.08 142.92
N ALA A 635 68.48 15.91 143.95
CA ALA A 635 67.25 16.70 144.11
C ALA A 635 67.07 17.88 143.12
N GLY A 636 68.07 18.21 142.29
CA GLY A 636 67.90 19.08 141.12
C GLY A 636 67.47 20.54 141.37
N VAL A 637 67.52 21.01 142.62
CA VAL A 637 67.11 22.36 143.02
C VAL A 637 68.06 23.41 142.46
N LYS A 638 67.53 24.36 141.67
CA LYS A 638 68.30 25.45 141.06
C LYS A 638 67.94 26.79 141.70
N LEU A 639 68.80 27.29 142.60
CA LEU A 639 68.68 28.61 143.23
C LEU A 639 69.52 29.67 142.50
N VAL A 640 68.86 30.62 141.84
CA VAL A 640 69.26 32.04 141.83
C VAL A 640 67.95 32.85 141.86
N PRO A 641 67.71 33.70 142.89
CA PRO A 641 66.41 34.36 143.07
C PRO A 641 66.43 35.84 142.67
N ASP A 642 65.33 36.31 142.07
CA ASP A 642 64.95 37.73 142.13
C ASP A 642 63.69 37.88 143.00
N VAL A 643 63.93 38.51 144.15
CA VAL A 643 62.95 39.05 145.10
C VAL A 643 62.40 40.34 144.43
N VAL A 644 61.13 40.73 144.57
CA VAL A 644 60.61 41.40 145.77
C VAL A 644 59.16 41.02 146.08
N ALA A 645 59.00 40.29 147.18
CA ALA A 645 57.82 40.44 148.03
C ALA A 645 58.02 41.63 148.97
N ASN A 646 57.05 42.55 148.98
CA ASN A 646 56.80 43.51 150.05
C ASN A 646 55.33 43.96 149.87
N GLY A 647 54.44 43.98 150.86
CA GLY A 647 54.59 43.78 152.30
C GLY A 647 53.60 44.70 153.01
N SER A 648 52.97 44.26 154.11
CA SER A 648 51.83 44.94 154.79
C SER A 648 50.58 45.07 153.92
N GLY A 649 49.35 45.17 154.38
CA GLY A 649 48.76 45.57 155.66
C GLY A 649 47.30 45.93 155.36
N GLY A 650 46.45 45.88 156.38
CA GLY A 650 44.99 45.90 156.26
C GLY A 650 44.32 47.09 155.54
N ALA A 651 43.11 46.76 155.09
CA ALA A 651 41.91 47.62 154.99
C ALA A 651 41.73 48.58 153.78
N SER A 652 40.44 48.77 153.46
CA SER A 652 39.84 49.95 152.82
C SER A 652 40.09 50.25 151.34
N GLY A 653 39.20 49.70 150.49
CA GLY A 653 38.19 50.53 149.79
C GLY A 653 38.56 51.35 148.53
N GLY A 654 37.85 51.06 147.43
CA GLY A 654 37.63 51.98 146.29
C GLY A 654 38.77 52.12 145.27
N THR A 655 38.55 52.61 144.05
CA THR A 655 37.27 52.82 143.34
C THR A 655 37.46 52.84 141.81
N LEU A 656 36.92 51.82 141.15
CA LEU A 656 36.29 51.77 139.80
C LEU A 656 36.98 52.29 138.51
N VAL A 657 37.84 53.32 138.54
CA VAL A 657 38.00 54.22 137.37
C VAL A 657 39.14 53.85 136.40
N ASP A 658 40.34 53.56 136.90
CA ASP A 658 41.55 53.48 136.06
C ASP A 658 41.87 52.05 135.59
N ILE A 659 42.54 51.92 134.43
CA ILE A 659 42.89 50.64 133.75
C ILE A 659 41.67 49.91 133.14
N LEU A 660 40.77 50.68 132.51
CA LEU A 660 39.84 50.21 131.47
C LEU A 660 40.44 50.37 130.05
N LEU A 661 41.79 50.34 129.92
CA LEU A 661 42.50 50.73 128.70
C LEU A 661 43.84 50.00 128.46
N ALA A 662 43.81 48.69 128.18
CA ALA A 662 44.90 47.96 127.51
C ALA A 662 44.38 46.60 126.98
N GLY A 663 44.06 46.47 125.69
CA GLY A 663 43.58 45.19 125.13
C GLY A 663 42.82 45.28 123.80
N VAL A 664 42.33 46.46 123.40
CA VAL A 664 42.14 46.75 121.98
C VAL A 664 43.52 46.71 121.30
N ILE A 665 43.57 46.26 120.03
CA ILE A 665 44.77 45.94 119.23
C ILE A 665 45.32 44.53 119.48
N ARG A 666 44.75 43.55 118.77
CA ARG A 666 45.46 42.89 117.66
C ARG A 666 44.49 42.22 116.69
N ASP A 667 44.07 43.00 115.69
CA ASP A 667 43.51 42.63 114.38
C ASP A 667 42.28 41.70 114.35
N GLY A 668 41.12 42.07 113.78
CA GLY A 668 40.85 43.10 112.75
C GLY A 668 40.39 42.39 111.46
N LEU A 669 39.07 42.22 111.25
CA LEU A 669 38.11 43.18 110.66
C LEU A 669 38.13 43.27 109.12
N HIS A 670 36.92 43.53 108.59
CA HIS A 670 36.60 44.02 107.23
C HIS A 670 36.54 42.98 106.09
N ARG A 671 35.64 43.07 105.10
CA ARG A 671 34.47 43.94 104.75
C ARG A 671 33.52 43.03 103.92
N GLY A 672 32.24 43.27 103.64
CA GLY A 672 31.46 44.50 103.44
C GLY A 672 30.66 44.36 102.12
N THR A 673 29.37 44.68 102.14
CA THR A 673 28.43 44.78 100.97
C THR A 673 28.67 46.08 100.16
N PRO A 674 27.90 46.49 99.11
CA PRO A 674 26.94 45.83 98.16
C PRO A 674 27.12 46.30 96.65
N THR A 675 26.13 46.02 95.78
CA THR A 675 25.55 46.92 94.70
C THR A 675 25.89 46.70 93.19
N ALA A 676 24.87 46.93 92.34
CA ALA A 676 24.84 47.51 90.97
C ALA A 676 24.63 46.63 89.70
N LEU A 677 23.86 47.21 88.76
CA LEU A 677 23.49 46.79 87.38
C LEU A 677 24.44 47.52 86.35
N PRO A 678 24.11 47.84 85.06
CA PRO A 678 23.08 47.42 84.06
C PRO A 678 23.66 47.25 82.60
N VAL A 679 22.80 47.35 81.54
CA VAL A 679 23.10 47.77 80.12
C VAL A 679 23.77 46.72 79.17
N ASP A 680 23.53 46.62 77.84
CA ASP A 680 22.39 46.88 76.91
C ASP A 680 22.78 46.37 75.46
N HIS A 681 21.95 46.65 74.44
CA HIS A 681 22.29 46.83 73.00
C HIS A 681 22.33 45.67 71.96
N THR A 682 21.19 45.51 71.27
CA THR A 682 20.96 45.74 69.81
C THR A 682 21.81 45.11 68.67
N SER A 683 21.07 44.39 67.80
CA SER A 683 20.98 44.54 66.32
C SER A 683 22.03 43.98 65.32
N ALA A 684 21.50 43.13 64.42
CA ALA A 684 21.65 43.12 62.95
C ALA A 684 22.98 42.72 62.27
N GLY A 685 22.86 41.95 61.17
CA GLY A 685 23.77 42.10 60.00
C GLY A 685 24.21 40.84 59.23
N ALA A 686 23.50 40.54 58.13
CA ALA A 686 24.04 40.12 56.81
C ALA A 686 24.89 38.83 56.61
N LEU A 687 24.39 37.93 55.74
CA LEU A 687 24.97 37.44 54.45
C LEU A 687 26.45 36.93 54.39
N PRO A 688 26.78 35.92 53.53
CA PRO A 688 26.41 35.93 52.10
C PRO A 688 26.06 34.58 51.41
N ALA A 689 25.61 34.72 50.16
CA ALA A 689 25.52 33.68 49.11
C ALA A 689 26.86 33.67 48.29
N PRO A 690 27.04 33.07 47.07
CA PRO A 690 26.05 32.57 46.09
C PRO A 690 26.44 31.29 45.27
N ASN A 691 25.71 31.08 44.16
CA ASN A 691 25.90 30.14 43.03
C ASN A 691 25.45 28.69 43.31
N GLY A 692 24.70 28.00 42.43
CA GLY A 692 24.35 28.21 41.01
C GLY A 692 24.69 26.93 40.21
N ALA A 693 23.96 26.47 39.19
CA ALA A 693 22.75 26.99 38.54
C ALA A 693 21.93 25.84 37.90
N SER A 694 20.74 26.17 37.41
CA SER A 694 19.83 25.34 36.59
C SER A 694 20.39 24.94 35.22
N ALA A 695 19.88 23.84 34.63
CA ALA A 695 19.01 23.89 33.42
C ALA A 695 18.83 22.52 32.74
N SER A 696 17.62 21.95 32.78
CA SER A 696 16.72 21.66 31.63
C SER A 696 15.41 21.04 32.12
#